data_AF-A0ABC9DSW7-F1
#
_entry.id   AF-A0ABC9DSW7-F1
#
_cell.length_a   1.000
_cell.length_b   1.000
_cell.length_c   1.000
_cell.angle_alpha   90.00
_cell.angle_beta   90.00
_cell.angle_gamma   90.00
#
_symmetry.space_group_name_H-M   'P 1'
#
loop_
_entity.id
_entity.type
_entity.pdbx_description
1 polymer ?
#
loop_
_entity_poly.entity_id
_entity_poly.type
_entity_poly.pdbx_seq_one_letter_code
_entity_poly.pdbx_strand_id
1 'polypeptide(L)'
;MEATIFSLTEGAVRSLLCKLGCLLSRERGLVQGVHGDMQFIKDELESMNAFLRTLTMSEGHDDQVRIWMKQVREIAYDAEDCIDEFIHHSGDSSGLGFLYRLMCMLGMIGCHRRIAIQLQELKARARDVGERRSRYGVVLAKTVVRESGPQLLKHASLRLDPQLHALFTEEAQLVGIDEPRNTLVRWLIEDDPKLRVLAIVGFGGLGKTTLARMVCESPVVKGADFQCCPLFIVSQTFNIRTLFQHMIRELIQRPHKAMAIAGGKYGHFTESNLEGIERLDVAVLAEMLRGYLQDKRYIMVLDDIWSISSWESIRCALPDNKMGSRVIVTTRNEDVAKTCCSHRQDWIYKIQRLSDATSRELFFKRIFGSSEDRLPNDELEEVSNSILKKCGGLPLAITSIGSLLASKTNRTKQEWQKVCNNLGSELESNPTLEGAKQVLTLSYDDLPYHLKACFLYLSIFPENCEIKRGPLVRRWIAEGFVSQRYGLSMEQIAESYFDEFVARSIVQPVRIDWNGKVRSCRVHDIMLEVIISKSIEENFASFIRDNGSLLVSHDKIRRLSIHSSHNLAQKTSTSVSHVRSFTMSASVEEVPDFFPQLRLLRVLDMEGCICLSNSTLNYICNFFQLKYLSLRKTNIYKLPRRLGNLKHLETLDIRATLIKKLPTSANSLSRMKHLLVGHKEQLTRTGSVKFLKHCSCLEVAPGVVRNMPSLQSLAHIVIKDHPLVLQEIGLLQKLRKLKVLLHNVDFNWKAFVGSLRKLASSLSSLSIHIVDENE
;
A
#
# COMPACT_ATOMS: atom_id res chain seq x y z
N MET A 1 -2.41 9.09 10.60
CA MET A 1 -3.48 9.70 9.77
C MET A 1 -2.96 10.86 8.90
N GLU A 2 -2.32 11.89 9.48
CA GLU A 2 -1.93 13.14 8.79
C GLU A 2 -0.91 12.97 7.65
N ALA A 3 0.04 12.05 7.81
CA ALA A 3 1.05 11.76 6.78
C ALA A 3 0.45 11.25 5.46
N THR A 4 -0.77 10.70 5.46
CA THR A 4 -1.43 10.21 4.23
C THR A 4 -2.05 11.34 3.44
N ILE A 5 -2.79 12.23 4.13
CA ILE A 5 -3.27 13.44 3.50
C ILE A 5 -2.09 14.17 2.90
N PHE A 6 -1.02 14.32 3.66
CA PHE A 6 0.19 14.93 3.16
C PHE A 6 0.77 14.24 1.93
N SER A 7 0.93 12.92 1.91
CA SER A 7 1.45 12.24 0.71
C SER A 7 0.58 12.43 -0.53
N LEU A 8 -0.74 12.41 -0.35
CA LEU A 8 -1.68 12.63 -1.44
C LEU A 8 -1.63 14.08 -1.92
N THR A 9 -1.57 15.02 -0.98
CA THR A 9 -1.47 16.46 -1.25
C THR A 9 -0.13 16.82 -1.87
N GLU A 10 0.99 16.33 -1.35
CA GLU A 10 2.33 16.56 -1.90
C GLU A 10 2.46 15.95 -3.30
N GLY A 11 1.97 14.73 -3.51
CA GLY A 11 1.96 14.11 -4.84
C GLY A 11 1.16 14.94 -5.85
N ALA A 12 -0.05 15.36 -5.46
CA ALA A 12 -0.91 16.22 -6.27
C ALA A 12 -0.26 17.58 -6.56
N VAL A 13 0.24 18.26 -5.52
CA VAL A 13 0.88 19.57 -5.62
C VAL A 13 2.15 19.47 -6.44
N ARG A 14 3.06 18.52 -6.20
CA ARG A 14 4.30 18.39 -6.96
C ARG A 14 4.05 18.10 -8.44
N SER A 15 3.10 17.23 -8.77
CA SER A 15 2.68 16.97 -10.16
C SER A 15 2.23 18.28 -10.83
N LEU A 16 1.39 19.02 -10.13
CA LEU A 16 0.84 20.30 -10.58
C LEU A 16 1.92 21.38 -10.75
N LEU A 17 2.84 21.53 -9.79
CA LEU A 17 3.93 22.50 -9.85
C LEU A 17 4.87 22.25 -11.02
N CYS A 18 5.20 20.98 -11.31
CA CYS A 18 5.97 20.62 -12.49
C CYS A 18 5.24 21.02 -13.79
N LYS A 19 3.94 20.74 -13.89
CA LYS A 19 3.12 21.09 -15.06
C LYS A 19 3.03 22.61 -15.25
N LEU A 20 2.74 23.34 -14.18
CA LEU A 20 2.68 24.80 -14.17
C LEU A 20 4.02 25.41 -14.57
N GLY A 21 5.13 24.93 -14.00
CA GLY A 21 6.47 25.37 -14.38
C GLY A 21 6.78 25.16 -15.87
N CYS A 22 6.42 24.00 -16.43
CA CYS A 22 6.59 23.74 -17.86
C CYS A 22 5.72 24.65 -18.73
N LEU A 23 4.45 24.90 -18.35
CA LEU A 23 3.54 25.76 -19.11
C LEU A 23 3.99 27.22 -19.12
N LEU A 24 4.31 27.77 -17.94
CA LEU A 24 4.81 29.13 -17.78
C LEU A 24 6.11 29.36 -18.57
N SER A 25 6.93 28.32 -18.74
CA SER A 25 8.16 28.40 -19.54
C SER A 25 7.95 28.35 -21.06
N ARG A 26 6.85 27.73 -21.54
CA ARG A 26 6.60 27.47 -22.96
C ARG A 26 5.69 28.50 -23.64
N GLU A 27 4.68 29.01 -22.95
CA GLU A 27 3.65 29.85 -23.57
C GLU A 27 3.84 31.35 -23.25
N ARG A 28 4.58 32.05 -24.11
CA ARG A 28 4.67 33.53 -24.08
C ARG A 28 3.40 34.26 -24.58
N GLY A 29 2.39 33.52 -25.05
CA GLY A 29 1.17 34.05 -25.70
C GLY A 29 -0.12 33.93 -24.88
N LEU A 30 -0.05 33.50 -23.61
CA LEU A 30 -1.20 33.49 -22.72
C LEU A 30 -1.69 34.92 -22.48
N VAL A 31 -3.01 35.13 -22.42
CA VAL A 31 -3.59 36.40 -21.96
C VAL A 31 -3.00 36.70 -20.59
N GLN A 32 -2.44 37.90 -20.40
CA GLN A 32 -1.66 38.29 -19.22
C GLN A 32 -2.34 37.93 -17.88
N GLY A 33 -3.67 37.96 -17.82
CA GLY A 33 -4.46 37.54 -16.65
C GLY A 33 -4.37 36.03 -16.32
N VAL A 34 -4.49 35.15 -17.31
CA VAL A 34 -4.41 33.68 -17.10
C VAL A 34 -3.01 33.28 -16.64
N HIS A 35 -1.98 33.87 -17.23
CA HIS A 35 -0.59 33.65 -16.81
C HIS A 35 -0.37 34.10 -15.35
N GLY A 36 -0.90 35.27 -14.97
CA GLY A 36 -0.82 35.77 -13.59
C GLY A 36 -1.55 34.88 -12.58
N ASP A 37 -2.72 34.36 -12.93
CA ASP A 37 -3.50 33.46 -12.07
C ASP A 37 -2.83 32.07 -11.94
N MET A 38 -2.22 31.56 -13.01
CA MET A 38 -1.44 30.31 -12.97
C MET A 38 -0.20 30.44 -12.08
N GLN A 39 0.52 31.56 -12.20
CA GLN A 39 1.69 31.86 -11.35
C GLN A 39 1.28 31.97 -9.88
N PHE A 40 0.17 32.66 -9.57
CA PHE A 40 -0.34 32.75 -8.21
C PHE A 40 -0.65 31.37 -7.62
N ILE A 41 -1.38 30.52 -8.34
CA ILE A 41 -1.72 29.17 -7.86
C ILE A 41 -0.46 28.33 -7.63
N LYS A 42 0.56 28.47 -8.50
CA LYS A 42 1.85 27.80 -8.33
C LYS A 42 2.50 28.22 -7.01
N ASP A 43 2.66 29.52 -6.79
CA ASP A 43 3.37 30.06 -5.62
C ASP A 43 2.62 29.78 -4.31
N GLU A 44 1.29 29.85 -4.34
CA GLU A 44 0.42 29.55 -3.21
C GLU A 44 0.51 28.06 -2.82
N LEU A 45 0.46 27.15 -3.80
CA LEU A 45 0.57 25.72 -3.55
C LEU A 45 1.98 25.30 -3.14
N GLU A 46 3.04 25.94 -3.64
CA GLU A 46 4.40 25.77 -3.14
C GLU A 46 4.49 26.10 -1.65
N SER A 47 3.90 27.24 -1.26
CA SER A 47 3.86 27.70 0.13
C SER A 47 3.04 26.77 1.03
N MET A 48 1.86 26.34 0.57
CA MET A 48 1.02 25.38 1.28
C MET A 48 1.72 24.02 1.44
N ASN A 49 2.42 23.53 0.41
CA ASN A 49 3.13 22.26 0.46
C ASN A 49 4.36 22.30 1.39
N ALA A 50 5.11 23.40 1.39
CA ALA A 50 6.20 23.60 2.34
C ALA A 50 5.68 23.57 3.79
N PHE A 51 4.53 24.19 4.06
CA PHE A 51 3.91 24.18 5.38
C PHE A 51 3.42 22.77 5.78
N LEU A 52 2.80 22.05 4.84
CA LEU A 52 2.35 20.68 5.11
C LEU A 52 3.53 19.74 5.45
N ARG A 53 4.68 19.89 4.80
CA ARG A 53 5.92 19.15 5.14
C ARG A 53 6.32 19.35 6.59
N THR A 54 6.28 20.59 7.07
CA THR A 54 6.65 20.91 8.45
C THR A 54 5.65 20.33 9.46
N LEU A 55 4.35 20.32 9.12
CA LEU A 55 3.33 19.71 9.96
C LEU A 55 3.57 18.20 10.14
N THR A 56 3.89 17.48 9.07
CA THR A 56 4.13 16.03 9.14
C THR A 56 5.30 15.57 10.02
N MET A 57 6.13 16.49 10.53
CA MET A 57 7.19 16.16 11.50
C MET A 57 6.71 16.19 12.96
N SER A 58 5.46 16.60 13.23
CA SER A 58 4.86 16.63 14.56
C SER A 58 3.68 15.68 14.61
N GLU A 59 3.59 14.82 15.62
CA GLU A 59 2.46 13.90 15.79
C GLU A 59 1.33 14.54 16.60
N GLY A 60 0.08 14.14 16.31
CA GLY A 60 -1.10 14.48 17.11
C GLY A 60 -1.72 15.83 16.74
N HIS A 61 -2.05 16.04 15.47
CA HIS A 61 -2.73 17.27 15.06
C HIS A 61 -4.23 17.25 15.38
N ASP A 62 -4.75 18.44 15.67
CA ASP A 62 -6.18 18.68 15.86
C ASP A 62 -6.96 18.44 14.56
N ASP A 63 -8.25 18.12 14.68
CA ASP A 63 -9.17 17.85 13.57
C ASP A 63 -9.19 19.01 12.54
N GLN A 64 -8.94 20.23 13.02
CA GLN A 64 -8.82 21.42 12.18
C GLN A 64 -7.67 21.34 11.17
N VAL A 65 -6.52 20.79 11.59
CA VAL A 65 -5.36 20.60 10.71
C VAL A 65 -5.72 19.58 9.62
N ARG A 66 -6.35 18.47 10.01
CA ARG A 66 -6.79 17.41 9.10
C ARG A 66 -7.73 17.94 8.02
N ILE A 67 -8.73 18.73 8.41
CA ILE A 67 -9.67 19.37 7.50
C ILE A 67 -8.95 20.32 6.54
N TRP A 68 -8.03 21.14 7.05
CA TRP A 68 -7.27 22.07 6.22
C TRP A 68 -6.39 21.33 5.19
N MET A 69 -5.68 20.27 5.61
CA MET A 69 -4.86 19.45 4.70
C MET A 69 -5.71 18.85 3.57
N LYS A 70 -6.93 18.38 3.89
CA LYS A 70 -7.91 17.87 2.92
C LYS A 70 -8.34 18.95 1.92
N GLN A 71 -8.57 20.19 2.38
CA GLN A 71 -8.94 21.30 1.50
C GLN A 71 -7.81 21.66 0.51
N VAL A 72 -6.56 21.71 0.98
CA VAL A 72 -5.38 21.95 0.11
C VAL A 72 -5.28 20.87 -0.96
N ARG A 73 -5.50 19.60 -0.58
CA ARG A 73 -5.51 18.46 -1.52
C ARG A 73 -6.54 18.64 -2.63
N GLU A 74 -7.78 19.00 -2.29
CA GLU A 74 -8.83 19.18 -3.28
C GLU A 74 -8.59 20.38 -4.20
N ILE A 75 -7.99 21.46 -3.69
CA ILE A 75 -7.56 22.58 -4.53
C ILE A 75 -6.48 22.13 -5.52
N ALA A 76 -5.47 21.38 -5.05
CA ALA A 76 -4.41 20.88 -5.92
C ALA A 76 -4.96 19.94 -7.01
N TYR A 77 -5.92 19.08 -6.68
CA TYR A 77 -6.57 18.24 -7.67
C TYR A 77 -7.43 19.04 -8.66
N ASP A 78 -8.26 19.97 -8.19
CA ASP A 78 -9.10 20.79 -9.08
C ASP A 78 -8.25 21.67 -10.01
N ALA A 79 -7.15 22.24 -9.52
CA ALA A 79 -6.21 23.00 -10.33
C ALA A 79 -5.54 22.13 -11.38
N GLU A 80 -5.10 20.91 -11.02
CA GLU A 80 -4.54 19.97 -11.97
C GLU A 80 -5.55 19.56 -13.06
N ASP A 81 -6.81 19.34 -12.70
CA ASP A 81 -7.88 19.02 -13.66
C ASP A 81 -8.12 20.17 -14.64
N CYS A 82 -8.20 21.41 -14.13
CA CYS A 82 -8.40 22.61 -14.93
C CYS A 82 -7.24 22.83 -15.93
N ILE A 83 -6.00 22.61 -15.48
CA ILE A 83 -4.82 22.74 -16.34
C ILE A 83 -4.74 21.62 -17.37
N ASP A 84 -5.04 20.38 -16.99
CA ASP A 84 -5.05 19.27 -17.95
C ASP A 84 -6.14 19.49 -19.02
N GLU A 85 -7.29 20.06 -18.64
CA GLU A 85 -8.33 20.47 -19.60
C GLU A 85 -7.85 21.61 -20.50
N PHE A 86 -7.14 22.60 -19.96
CA PHE A 86 -6.52 23.68 -20.74
C PHE A 86 -5.54 23.13 -21.79
N ILE A 87 -4.59 22.29 -21.38
CA ILE A 87 -3.62 21.67 -22.28
C ILE A 87 -4.32 20.90 -23.40
N HIS A 88 -5.41 20.19 -23.08
CA HIS A 88 -6.16 19.41 -24.06
C HIS A 88 -6.79 20.29 -25.15
N HIS A 89 -7.37 21.44 -24.76
CA HIS A 89 -8.04 22.35 -25.69
C HIS A 89 -7.06 23.24 -26.47
N SER A 90 -5.91 23.59 -25.88
CA SER A 90 -4.92 24.48 -26.51
C SER A 90 -4.15 23.86 -27.67
N GLY A 91 -4.06 22.52 -27.75
CA GLY A 91 -3.60 21.72 -28.91
C GLY A 91 -2.24 22.07 -29.54
N ASP A 92 -1.31 21.11 -29.59
CA ASP A 92 -0.06 21.22 -30.37
C ASP A 92 -0.36 21.63 -31.84
N SER A 93 -0.02 22.87 -32.18
CA SER A 93 -0.31 23.53 -33.46
C SER A 93 0.65 23.14 -34.59
N SER A 94 1.03 21.86 -34.68
CA SER A 94 1.87 21.36 -35.76
C SER A 94 1.01 20.90 -36.96
N GLY A 95 0.59 21.90 -37.75
CA GLY A 95 0.27 21.76 -39.18
C GLY A 95 -1.19 21.48 -39.56
N LEU A 96 -1.99 22.53 -39.84
CA LEU A 96 -3.08 22.56 -40.85
C LEU A 96 -3.82 23.93 -40.88
N GLY A 97 -4.00 24.49 -42.09
CA GLY A 97 -5.01 25.46 -42.61
C GLY A 97 -5.47 26.72 -41.84
N PHE A 98 -5.41 27.90 -42.48
CA PHE A 98 -5.83 29.23 -41.99
C PHE A 98 -7.33 29.34 -41.59
N LEU A 99 -8.25 28.66 -42.29
CA LEU A 99 -9.69 28.72 -41.98
C LEU A 99 -10.10 27.87 -40.76
N TYR A 100 -9.38 26.75 -40.51
CA TYR A 100 -9.53 25.97 -39.28
C TYR A 100 -8.99 26.75 -38.08
N ARG A 101 -7.90 27.52 -38.25
CA ARG A 101 -7.41 28.45 -37.21
C ARG A 101 -8.45 29.49 -36.81
N LEU A 102 -9.21 30.07 -37.74
CA LEU A 102 -10.20 31.11 -37.41
C LEU A 102 -11.42 30.52 -36.65
N MET A 103 -11.91 29.34 -37.05
CA MET A 103 -12.94 28.60 -36.30
C MET A 103 -12.43 28.12 -34.93
N CYS A 104 -11.19 27.62 -34.86
CA CYS A 104 -10.54 27.29 -33.61
C CYS A 104 -10.38 28.54 -32.73
N MET A 105 -10.01 29.70 -33.25
CA MET A 105 -9.87 30.94 -32.47
C MET A 105 -11.18 31.34 -31.79
N LEU A 106 -12.33 31.26 -32.48
CA LEU A 106 -13.63 31.60 -31.89
C LEU A 106 -14.09 30.59 -30.84
N GLY A 107 -13.93 29.29 -31.09
CA GLY A 107 -14.20 28.23 -30.09
C GLY A 107 -13.21 28.23 -28.92
N MET A 108 -11.95 28.61 -29.17
CA MET A 108 -10.88 28.75 -28.19
C MET A 108 -11.13 29.94 -27.28
N ILE A 109 -11.67 31.08 -27.74
CA ILE A 109 -11.97 32.22 -26.86
C ILE A 109 -13.01 31.82 -25.79
N GLY A 110 -14.05 31.08 -26.17
CA GLY A 110 -15.04 30.57 -25.22
C GLY A 110 -14.44 29.60 -24.19
N CYS A 111 -13.56 28.70 -24.62
CA CYS A 111 -12.85 27.77 -23.73
C CYS A 111 -11.84 28.49 -22.82
N HIS A 112 -11.07 29.44 -23.36
CA HIS A 112 -10.13 30.28 -22.60
C HIS A 112 -10.85 31.12 -21.55
N ARG A 113 -12.03 31.69 -21.88
CA ARG A 113 -12.85 32.43 -20.92
C ARG A 113 -13.37 31.51 -19.82
N ARG A 114 -13.85 30.31 -20.14
CA ARG A 114 -14.28 29.31 -19.14
C ARG A 114 -13.13 28.93 -18.21
N ILE A 115 -11.96 28.66 -18.76
CA ILE A 115 -10.78 28.26 -17.98
C ILE A 115 -10.26 29.43 -17.13
N ALA A 116 -10.25 30.65 -17.67
CA ALA A 116 -9.90 31.85 -16.89
C ALA A 116 -10.84 32.04 -15.70
N ILE A 117 -12.15 31.83 -15.88
CA ILE A 117 -13.13 31.88 -14.77
C ILE A 117 -12.84 30.78 -13.75
N GLN A 118 -12.64 29.53 -14.17
CA GLN A 118 -12.30 28.42 -13.26
C GLN A 118 -11.00 28.68 -12.49
N LEU A 119 -10.00 29.28 -13.14
CA LEU A 119 -8.72 29.60 -12.53
C LEU A 119 -8.85 30.75 -11.50
N GLN A 120 -9.69 31.75 -11.80
CA GLN A 120 -10.04 32.80 -10.84
C GLN A 120 -10.81 32.27 -9.63
N GLU A 121 -11.76 31.35 -9.84
CA GLU A 121 -12.47 30.67 -8.76
C GLU A 121 -11.51 29.84 -7.88
N LEU A 122 -10.56 29.14 -8.49
CA LEU A 122 -9.53 28.39 -7.77
C LEU A 122 -8.62 29.30 -6.95
N LYS A 123 -8.21 30.43 -7.53
CA LYS A 123 -7.43 31.46 -6.84
C LYS A 123 -8.18 32.04 -5.64
N ALA A 124 -9.46 32.37 -5.80
CA ALA A 124 -10.30 32.84 -4.70
C ALA A 124 -10.41 31.78 -3.60
N ARG A 125 -10.71 30.53 -3.96
CA ARG A 125 -10.77 29.41 -3.01
C ARG A 125 -9.45 29.18 -2.27
N ALA A 126 -8.31 29.31 -2.95
CA ALA A 126 -7.00 29.14 -2.33
C ALA A 126 -6.73 30.23 -1.27
N ARG A 127 -7.06 31.50 -1.58
CA ARG A 127 -7.01 32.60 -0.61
C ARG A 127 -7.92 32.35 0.58
N ASP A 128 -9.18 31.97 0.34
CA ASP A 128 -10.13 31.70 1.42
C ASP A 128 -9.64 30.59 2.37
N VAL A 129 -8.98 29.56 1.83
CA VAL A 129 -8.38 28.48 2.62
C VAL A 129 -7.21 29.00 3.45
N GLY A 130 -6.36 29.87 2.88
CA GLY A 130 -5.29 30.55 3.60
C GLY A 130 -5.81 31.47 4.71
N GLU A 131 -6.86 32.25 4.44
CA GLU A 131 -7.48 33.17 5.40
C GLU A 131 -8.22 32.42 6.52
N ARG A 132 -8.95 31.34 6.20
CA ARG A 132 -9.58 30.47 7.20
C ARG A 132 -8.54 29.89 8.14
N ARG A 133 -7.39 29.45 7.62
CA ARG A 133 -6.25 28.99 8.45
C ARG A 133 -5.82 30.05 9.46
N SER A 134 -5.67 31.30 9.00
CA SER A 134 -5.27 32.42 9.85
C SER A 134 -6.33 32.76 10.89
N ARG A 135 -7.61 32.73 10.53
CA ARG A 135 -8.73 33.05 11.44
C ARG A 135 -8.89 32.04 12.57
N TYR A 136 -8.73 30.74 12.28
CA TYR A 136 -8.91 29.69 13.27
C TYR A 136 -7.62 29.30 14.00
N GLY A 137 -6.50 29.98 13.70
CA GLY A 137 -5.25 29.78 14.45
C GLY A 137 -4.67 28.38 14.26
N VAL A 138 -4.70 27.84 13.04
CA VAL A 138 -3.94 26.63 12.70
C VAL A 138 -2.45 27.00 12.66
N VAL A 139 -1.84 27.12 13.84
CA VAL A 139 -0.44 27.48 14.03
C VAL A 139 0.40 26.21 14.10
N LEU A 140 1.60 26.26 13.54
CA LEU A 140 2.64 25.27 13.80
C LEU A 140 2.75 25.09 15.32
N ALA A 141 2.75 23.86 15.84
CA ALA A 141 3.14 23.64 17.22
C ALA A 141 4.57 24.20 17.36
N LYS A 142 4.71 25.41 17.92
CA LYS A 142 6.03 25.99 18.16
C LYS A 142 6.77 25.00 19.05
N THR A 143 8.00 24.68 18.66
CA THR A 143 9.07 24.26 19.54
C THR A 143 9.25 25.32 20.64
N VAL A 144 8.32 25.36 21.58
CA VAL A 144 8.53 26.00 22.87
C VAL A 144 9.33 24.98 23.65
N VAL A 145 10.58 25.34 23.93
CA VAL A 145 11.37 24.75 25.01
C VAL A 145 10.43 24.69 26.22
N ARG A 146 9.97 23.47 26.52
CA ARG A 146 8.90 23.23 27.48
C ARG A 146 9.51 23.42 28.86
N GLU A 147 9.52 24.65 29.36
CA GLU A 147 9.73 24.91 30.77
C GLU A 147 8.70 24.11 31.57
N SER A 148 9.22 23.48 32.61
CA SER A 148 8.53 22.51 33.46
C SER A 148 7.37 23.18 34.18
N GLY A 149 6.13 22.87 33.75
CA GLY A 149 4.90 23.25 34.43
C GLY A 149 3.79 22.24 34.12
N PRO A 150 3.02 21.77 35.13
CA PRO A 150 2.03 20.73 34.94
C PRO A 150 0.77 21.33 34.29
N GLN A 151 0.73 21.37 32.97
CA GLN A 151 -0.52 21.63 32.25
C GLN A 151 -1.40 20.38 32.30
N LEU A 152 -2.57 20.55 32.91
CA LEU A 152 -3.66 19.57 32.95
C LEU A 152 -3.83 18.87 31.60
N LEU A 153 -3.68 17.55 31.64
CA LEU A 153 -3.94 16.59 30.57
C LEU A 153 -5.32 16.83 29.94
N LYS A 154 -5.38 17.64 28.87
CA LYS A 154 -6.54 17.69 27.99
C LYS A 154 -6.56 16.39 27.18
N HIS A 155 -7.42 15.48 27.62
CA HIS A 155 -8.00 14.38 26.85
C HIS A 155 -7.02 13.49 26.06
N ALA A 156 -5.94 13.04 26.69
CA ALA A 156 -5.49 11.68 26.43
C ALA A 156 -6.57 10.79 27.05
N SER A 157 -7.51 10.31 26.24
CA SER A 157 -8.45 9.29 26.68
C SER A 157 -7.66 8.17 27.36
N LEU A 158 -8.14 7.70 28.51
CA LEU A 158 -7.65 6.55 29.27
C LEU A 158 -7.78 5.27 28.41
N ARG A 159 -7.08 5.21 27.29
CA ARG A 159 -7.02 4.07 26.39
C ARG A 159 -5.87 3.21 26.87
N LEU A 160 -6.20 2.05 27.46
CA LEU A 160 -5.19 1.04 27.74
C LEU A 160 -4.47 0.70 26.44
N ASP A 161 -3.14 0.72 26.47
CA ASP A 161 -2.30 0.26 25.37
C ASP A 161 -2.69 -1.19 25.03
N PRO A 162 -3.12 -1.50 23.79
CA PRO A 162 -3.43 -2.86 23.37
C PRO A 162 -2.29 -3.85 23.62
N GLN A 163 -1.04 -3.38 23.67
CA GLN A 163 0.14 -4.21 23.97
C GLN A 163 0.13 -4.70 25.43
N LEU A 164 -0.40 -3.92 26.38
CA LEU A 164 -0.52 -4.35 27.79
C LEU A 164 -1.46 -5.55 27.92
N HIS A 165 -2.53 -5.63 27.13
CA HIS A 165 -3.45 -6.77 27.19
C HIS A 165 -2.78 -8.08 26.77
N ALA A 166 -1.81 -8.04 25.85
CA ALA A 166 -1.01 -9.19 25.46
C ALA A 166 -0.07 -9.66 26.59
N LEU A 167 0.39 -8.73 27.45
CA LEU A 167 1.26 -9.04 28.60
C LEU A 167 0.53 -9.75 29.73
N PHE A 168 -0.78 -9.55 29.87
CA PHE A 168 -1.60 -10.12 30.95
C PHE A 168 -2.58 -11.19 30.47
N THR A 169 -2.46 -11.67 29.22
CA THR A 169 -3.31 -12.76 28.74
C THR A 169 -2.95 -14.07 29.45
N GLU A 170 -3.95 -14.74 30.04
CA GLU A 170 -3.81 -16.02 30.74
C GLU A 170 -3.33 -17.14 29.81
N GLU A 171 -2.35 -17.94 30.26
CA GLU A 171 -1.81 -19.08 29.50
C GLU A 171 -2.91 -20.08 29.11
N ALA A 172 -3.90 -20.28 29.98
CA ALA A 172 -5.03 -21.17 29.76
C ALA A 172 -5.90 -20.79 28.55
N GLN A 173 -5.82 -19.55 28.06
CA GLN A 173 -6.60 -19.08 26.91
C GLN A 173 -5.84 -19.21 25.58
N LEU A 174 -4.56 -19.59 25.63
CA LEU A 174 -3.70 -19.73 24.45
C LEU A 174 -3.91 -21.10 23.79
N VAL A 175 -3.72 -21.15 22.47
CA VAL A 175 -3.85 -22.37 21.66
C VAL A 175 -2.78 -22.37 20.57
N GLY A 176 -2.17 -23.54 20.30
CA GLY A 176 -1.20 -23.72 19.21
C GLY A 176 0.17 -23.05 19.43
N ILE A 177 0.52 -22.71 20.68
CA ILE A 177 1.77 -22.01 21.01
C ILE A 177 2.88 -22.98 21.44
N ASP A 178 2.55 -24.21 21.84
CA ASP A 178 3.53 -25.14 22.41
C ASP A 178 4.67 -25.51 21.45
N GLU A 179 4.36 -25.83 20.20
CA GLU A 179 5.37 -26.20 19.20
C GLU A 179 6.28 -25.00 18.81
N PRO A 180 5.74 -23.80 18.49
CA PRO A 180 6.55 -22.60 18.35
C PRO A 180 7.42 -22.30 19.58
N ARG A 181 6.85 -22.36 20.79
CA ARG A 181 7.56 -22.10 22.04
C ARG A 181 8.73 -23.05 22.21
N ASN A 182 8.50 -24.35 22.09
CA ASN A 182 9.52 -25.37 22.30
C ASN A 182 10.66 -25.26 21.28
N THR A 183 10.33 -24.89 20.04
CA THR A 183 11.33 -24.63 18.98
C THR A 183 12.23 -23.44 19.34
N LEU A 184 11.64 -22.33 19.79
CA LEU A 184 12.39 -21.13 20.17
C LEU A 184 13.23 -21.34 21.44
N VAL A 185 12.68 -22.06 22.43
CA VAL A 185 13.40 -22.43 23.66
C VAL A 185 14.64 -23.26 23.32
N ARG A 186 14.53 -24.22 22.40
CA ARG A 186 15.68 -25.01 21.94
C ARG A 186 16.79 -24.14 21.36
N TRP A 187 16.45 -23.17 20.49
CA TRP A 187 17.43 -22.27 19.90
C TRP A 187 18.08 -21.33 20.92
N LEU A 188 17.36 -20.93 21.97
CA LEU A 188 17.91 -20.05 23.00
C LEU A 188 18.90 -20.76 23.92
N ILE A 189 18.69 -22.05 24.18
CA ILE A 189 19.48 -22.87 25.10
C ILE A 189 20.74 -23.44 24.43
N GLU A 190 20.87 -23.34 23.11
CA GLU A 190 22.09 -23.73 22.40
C GLU A 190 23.35 -23.15 23.07
N ASP A 191 24.35 -24.01 23.28
CA ASP A 191 25.52 -23.70 24.10
C ASP A 191 26.54 -22.90 23.27
N ASP A 192 26.24 -21.62 23.10
CA ASP A 192 27.08 -20.64 22.40
C ASP A 192 27.49 -19.54 23.37
N PRO A 193 28.81 -19.32 23.59
CA PRO A 193 29.29 -18.32 24.52
C PRO A 193 28.98 -16.89 24.04
N LYS A 194 28.84 -16.64 22.74
CA LYS A 194 28.60 -15.29 22.22
C LYS A 194 27.16 -14.82 22.47
N LEU A 195 26.97 -13.51 22.45
CA LEU A 195 25.65 -12.90 22.37
C LEU A 195 24.95 -13.34 21.07
N ARG A 196 23.72 -13.87 21.21
CA ARG A 196 22.87 -14.27 20.07
C ARG A 196 21.56 -13.51 20.05
N VAL A 197 21.08 -13.23 18.84
CA VAL A 197 19.81 -12.53 18.61
C VAL A 197 18.81 -13.47 17.95
N LEU A 198 17.63 -13.56 18.54
CA LEU A 198 16.47 -14.25 18.00
C LEU A 198 15.42 -13.21 17.60
N ALA A 199 15.16 -13.06 16.31
CA ALA A 199 14.12 -12.15 15.81
C ALA A 199 12.83 -12.90 15.48
N ILE A 200 11.73 -12.56 16.17
CA ILE A 200 10.37 -13.01 15.85
C ILE A 200 9.72 -11.97 14.94
N VAL A 201 9.45 -12.36 13.70
CA VAL A 201 8.88 -11.46 12.68
C VAL A 201 7.52 -11.92 12.18
N GLY A 202 6.62 -10.96 12.01
CA GLY A 202 5.32 -11.18 11.38
C GLY A 202 4.36 -10.01 11.56
N PHE A 203 3.22 -10.11 10.88
CA PHE A 203 2.17 -9.09 10.89
C PHE A 203 1.64 -8.75 12.31
N GLY A 204 1.07 -7.55 12.45
CA GLY A 204 0.45 -7.09 13.71
C GLY A 204 -0.72 -8.00 14.13
N GLY A 205 -0.79 -8.36 15.41
CA GLY A 205 -1.85 -9.22 15.95
C GLY A 205 -1.61 -10.74 15.83
N LEU A 206 -0.47 -11.19 15.30
CA LEU A 206 -0.11 -12.63 15.24
C LEU A 206 0.33 -13.25 16.58
N GLY A 207 0.43 -12.46 17.65
CA GLY A 207 0.86 -12.96 18.97
C GLY A 207 2.38 -13.03 19.16
N LYS A 208 3.17 -12.18 18.47
CA LYS A 208 4.63 -12.13 18.63
C LYS A 208 5.06 -11.85 20.06
N THR A 209 4.49 -10.81 20.68
CA THR A 209 4.72 -10.44 22.08
C THR A 209 4.37 -11.59 23.02
N THR A 210 3.21 -12.23 22.79
CA THR A 210 2.77 -13.40 23.56
C THR A 210 3.75 -14.56 23.43
N LEU A 211 4.21 -14.89 22.22
CA LEU A 211 5.19 -15.95 21.99
C LEU A 211 6.53 -15.65 22.69
N ALA A 212 7.04 -14.42 22.59
CA ALA A 212 8.27 -14.01 23.25
C ALA A 212 8.17 -14.14 24.78
N ARG A 213 7.03 -13.73 25.36
CA ARG A 213 6.73 -13.88 26.79
C ARG A 213 6.70 -15.36 27.21
N MET A 214 5.95 -16.20 26.50
CA MET A 214 5.83 -17.63 26.81
C MET A 214 7.16 -18.38 26.74
N VAL A 215 8.07 -17.96 25.85
CA VAL A 215 9.42 -18.51 25.76
C VAL A 215 10.24 -18.15 27.01
N CYS A 216 10.15 -16.90 27.47
CA CYS A 216 10.82 -16.45 28.68
C CYS A 216 10.24 -17.06 29.96
N GLU A 217 8.93 -17.33 29.98
CA GLU A 217 8.25 -17.95 31.11
C GLU A 217 8.45 -19.46 31.20
N SER A 218 9.02 -20.07 30.15
CA SER A 218 9.29 -21.51 30.07
C SER A 218 10.15 -22.00 31.25
N PRO A 219 9.80 -23.15 31.87
CA PRO A 219 10.59 -23.72 32.96
C PRO A 219 12.06 -23.95 32.59
N VAL A 220 12.34 -24.30 31.33
CA VAL A 220 13.70 -24.58 30.88
C VAL A 220 14.53 -23.31 30.84
N VAL A 221 13.96 -22.19 30.39
CA VAL A 221 14.66 -20.89 30.35
C VAL A 221 14.84 -20.34 31.76
N LYS A 222 13.82 -20.45 32.62
CA LYS A 222 13.91 -20.07 34.03
C LYS A 222 14.97 -20.88 34.80
N GLY A 223 15.21 -22.13 34.42
CA GLY A 223 16.22 -23.01 35.01
C GLY A 223 17.63 -22.89 34.40
N ALA A 224 17.83 -22.07 33.37
CA ALA A 224 19.09 -22.02 32.60
C ALA A 224 20.11 -20.98 33.10
N ASP A 225 20.16 -20.69 34.41
CA ASP A 225 21.11 -19.77 35.06
C ASP A 225 21.20 -18.35 34.46
N PHE A 226 20.10 -17.85 33.88
CA PHE A 226 20.01 -16.44 33.48
C PHE A 226 19.73 -15.55 34.70
N GLN A 227 20.51 -14.48 34.86
CA GLN A 227 20.40 -13.59 36.03
C GLN A 227 19.29 -12.55 35.88
N CYS A 228 18.83 -12.27 34.65
CA CYS A 228 17.68 -11.42 34.40
C CYS A 228 17.00 -11.78 33.08
N CYS A 229 15.68 -11.54 33.05
CA CYS A 229 14.81 -11.76 31.89
C CYS A 229 13.76 -10.65 31.73
N PRO A 230 14.15 -9.36 31.59
CA PRO A 230 13.18 -8.29 31.42
C PRO A 230 12.56 -8.26 30.02
N LEU A 231 11.34 -7.72 29.97
CA LEU A 231 10.63 -7.39 28.74
C LEU A 231 10.51 -5.87 28.62
N PHE A 232 11.02 -5.31 27.53
CA PHE A 232 10.95 -3.89 27.24
C PHE A 232 10.11 -3.66 25.98
N ILE A 233 9.08 -2.83 26.11
CA ILE A 233 8.27 -2.38 24.98
C ILE A 233 8.98 -1.18 24.33
N VAL A 234 9.26 -1.28 23.03
CA VAL A 234 9.86 -0.19 22.26
C VAL A 234 8.75 0.66 21.63
N SER A 235 8.58 1.87 22.16
CA SER A 235 7.57 2.82 21.67
C SER A 235 7.79 3.19 20.20
N GLN A 236 6.69 3.47 19.49
CA GLN A 236 6.70 4.07 18.15
C GLN A 236 7.38 5.43 18.14
N THR A 237 7.09 6.27 19.14
CA THR A 237 7.82 7.50 19.41
C THR A 237 9.15 7.16 20.07
N PHE A 238 10.03 6.53 19.28
CA PHE A 238 11.28 5.99 19.78
C PHE A 238 12.16 7.11 20.34
N ASN A 239 12.35 7.07 21.65
CA ASN A 239 13.29 7.93 22.34
C ASN A 239 14.25 7.05 23.14
N ILE A 240 15.49 6.97 22.65
CA ILE A 240 16.52 6.11 23.24
C ILE A 240 16.80 6.48 24.71
N ARG A 241 16.70 7.76 25.07
CA ARG A 241 16.92 8.24 26.43
C ARG A 241 15.85 7.66 27.36
N THR A 242 14.58 7.80 27.02
CA THR A 242 13.48 7.30 27.88
C THR A 242 13.51 5.78 27.98
N LEU A 243 13.87 5.07 26.90
CA LEU A 243 14.05 3.62 26.92
C LEU A 243 15.19 3.20 27.85
N PHE A 244 16.39 3.78 27.73
CA PHE A 244 17.51 3.44 28.61
C PHE A 244 17.23 3.77 30.07
N GLN A 245 16.57 4.89 30.35
CA GLN A 245 16.12 5.23 31.70
C GLN A 245 15.16 4.17 32.25
N HIS A 246 14.23 3.69 31.43
CA HIS A 246 13.33 2.61 31.82
C HIS A 246 14.08 1.29 32.05
N MET A 247 15.02 0.94 31.17
CA MET A 247 15.87 -0.26 31.32
C MET A 247 16.68 -0.23 32.61
N ILE A 248 17.29 0.90 32.95
CA ILE A 248 18.04 1.08 34.21
C ILE A 248 17.10 0.93 35.42
N ARG A 249 15.90 1.52 35.37
CA ARG A 249 14.91 1.40 36.45
C ARG A 249 14.49 -0.06 36.68
N GLU A 250 14.25 -0.82 35.61
CA GLU A 250 13.84 -2.22 35.69
C GLU A 250 14.97 -3.17 36.07
N LEU A 251 16.15 -3.02 35.47
CA LEU A 251 17.28 -3.94 35.64
C LEU A 251 18.06 -3.69 36.93
N ILE A 252 18.18 -2.43 37.33
CA ILE A 252 19.04 -2.02 38.44
C ILE A 252 18.17 -1.65 39.64
N GLN A 253 17.24 -0.69 39.49
CA GLN A 253 16.53 -0.16 40.67
C GLN A 253 15.54 -1.13 41.31
N ARG A 254 14.73 -1.86 40.53
CA ARG A 254 13.72 -2.78 41.08
C ARG A 254 14.33 -3.95 41.87
N PRO A 255 15.36 -4.68 41.36
CA PRO A 255 15.98 -5.78 42.10
C PRO A 255 16.66 -5.30 43.40
N HIS A 256 17.36 -4.16 43.36
CA HIS A 256 18.01 -3.61 44.56
C HIS A 256 17.00 -3.21 45.64
N LYS A 257 15.84 -2.63 45.28
CA LYS A 257 14.76 -2.31 46.24
C LYS A 257 14.13 -3.57 46.85
N ALA A 258 13.87 -4.61 46.05
CA ALA A 258 13.32 -5.86 46.55
C ALA A 258 14.28 -6.59 47.52
N MET A 259 15.59 -6.53 47.24
CA MET A 259 16.62 -7.15 48.09
C MET A 259 16.95 -6.34 49.36
N ALA A 260 16.83 -5.01 49.31
CA ALA A 260 16.97 -4.14 50.49
C ALA A 260 15.84 -4.38 51.50
N ILE A 261 14.62 -4.66 51.02
CA ILE A 261 13.47 -5.04 51.87
C ILE A 261 13.67 -6.44 52.49
N ALA A 262 14.41 -7.33 51.81
CA ALA A 262 14.69 -8.71 52.25
C ALA A 262 15.93 -8.87 53.17
N GLY A 263 16.57 -7.77 53.61
CA GLY A 263 17.63 -7.79 54.63
C GLY A 263 19.02 -8.26 54.18
N GLY A 264 19.29 -8.35 52.87
CA GLY A 264 20.58 -8.80 52.34
C GLY A 264 21.70 -7.75 52.44
N LYS A 265 22.84 -8.12 53.03
CA LYS A 265 24.08 -7.29 53.06
C LYS A 265 24.96 -7.61 51.85
N TYR A 266 25.02 -6.75 50.83
CA TYR A 266 26.17 -6.57 49.94
C TYR A 266 26.05 -5.31 49.06
N GLY A 267 27.21 -4.69 48.78
CA GLY A 267 27.46 -3.84 47.59
C GLY A 267 27.01 -2.39 47.67
N HIS A 268 27.97 -1.48 47.75
CA HIS A 268 27.84 -0.02 47.87
C HIS A 268 27.24 0.67 46.61
N PHE A 269 26.06 0.30 46.14
CA PHE A 269 25.29 1.13 45.19
C PHE A 269 24.38 2.05 46.00
N THR A 270 24.93 3.18 46.44
CA THR A 270 24.18 4.19 47.20
C THR A 270 23.10 4.80 46.33
N GLU A 271 21.88 4.92 46.90
CA GLU A 271 20.73 5.62 46.30
C GLU A 271 21.06 7.05 45.80
N SER A 272 22.17 7.63 46.29
CA SER A 272 22.71 8.95 45.91
C SER A 272 23.11 9.11 44.44
N ASN A 273 23.40 8.03 43.70
CA ASN A 273 23.93 8.14 42.32
C ASN A 273 22.84 8.16 41.22
N LEU A 274 21.55 8.10 41.60
CA LEU A 274 20.43 7.93 40.66
C LEU A 274 19.38 9.04 40.78
N GLU A 275 19.54 10.00 41.70
CA GLU A 275 18.80 11.27 41.67
C GLU A 275 19.28 12.09 40.46
N GLY A 276 18.41 12.29 39.47
CA GLY A 276 18.75 13.05 38.26
C GLY A 276 19.06 12.22 37.01
N ILE A 277 18.74 10.91 36.97
CA ILE A 277 18.77 10.09 35.73
C ILE A 277 18.08 10.78 34.55
N GLU A 278 17.07 11.59 34.84
CA GLU A 278 16.31 12.36 33.85
C GLU A 278 17.17 13.40 33.12
N ARG A 279 18.28 13.84 33.72
CA ARG A 279 19.24 14.84 33.19
C ARG A 279 20.47 14.21 32.53
N LEU A 280 20.74 12.92 32.74
CA LEU A 280 21.91 12.23 32.18
C LEU A 280 21.87 12.10 30.65
N ASP A 281 23.04 12.20 30.02
CA ASP A 281 23.20 12.00 28.58
C ASP A 281 23.06 10.52 28.18
N VAL A 282 22.65 10.27 26.94
CA VAL A 282 22.41 8.93 26.37
C VAL A 282 23.68 8.07 26.43
N ALA A 283 24.86 8.65 26.19
CA ALA A 283 26.14 7.94 26.27
C ALA A 283 26.39 7.39 27.68
N VAL A 284 26.17 8.20 28.72
CA VAL A 284 26.32 7.80 30.12
C VAL A 284 25.32 6.71 30.48
N LEU A 285 24.06 6.84 30.05
CA LEU A 285 23.04 5.81 30.26
C LEU A 285 23.43 4.48 29.60
N ALA A 286 24.01 4.51 28.40
CA ALA A 286 24.49 3.32 27.70
C ALA A 286 25.68 2.68 28.44
N GLU A 287 26.64 3.47 28.92
CA GLU A 287 27.78 2.98 29.70
C GLU A 287 27.34 2.32 31.01
N MET A 288 26.36 2.90 31.70
CA MET A 288 25.77 2.30 32.91
C MET A 288 25.14 0.94 32.64
N LEU A 289 24.35 0.82 31.56
CA LEU A 289 23.75 -0.44 31.13
C LEU A 289 24.82 -1.48 30.76
N ARG A 290 25.84 -1.08 30.00
CA ARG A 290 26.95 -1.95 29.63
C ARG A 290 27.69 -2.45 30.85
N GLY A 291 28.06 -1.56 31.77
CA GLY A 291 28.76 -1.90 33.00
C GLY A 291 27.97 -2.90 33.85
N TYR A 292 26.65 -2.71 33.97
CA TYR A 292 25.79 -3.64 34.71
C TYR A 292 25.66 -5.03 34.07
N LEU A 293 25.61 -5.09 32.73
CA LEU A 293 25.45 -6.35 31.97
C LEU A 293 26.78 -7.07 31.72
N GLN A 294 27.93 -6.42 31.94
CA GLN A 294 29.24 -6.92 31.54
C GLN A 294 29.58 -8.28 32.18
N ASP A 295 29.28 -8.47 33.46
CA ASP A 295 29.61 -9.70 34.18
C ASP A 295 28.40 -10.65 34.32
N LYS A 296 27.38 -10.46 33.46
CA LYS A 296 26.10 -11.14 33.60
C LYS A 296 25.69 -11.96 32.40
N ARG A 297 25.14 -13.15 32.65
CA ARG A 297 24.41 -13.92 31.64
C ARG A 297 22.95 -13.45 31.65
N TYR A 298 22.56 -12.72 30.62
CA TYR A 298 21.24 -12.09 30.54
C TYR A 298 20.44 -12.61 29.34
N ILE A 299 19.12 -12.62 29.51
CA ILE A 299 18.18 -12.71 28.39
C ILE A 299 17.35 -11.44 28.38
N MET A 300 17.18 -10.79 27.22
CA MET A 300 16.44 -9.54 27.12
C MET A 300 15.44 -9.60 25.99
N VAL A 301 14.19 -9.24 26.26
CA VAL A 301 13.17 -9.13 25.22
C VAL A 301 12.93 -7.67 24.87
N LEU A 302 13.09 -7.33 23.59
CA LEU A 302 12.81 -6.02 23.01
C LEU A 302 11.60 -6.16 22.09
N ASP A 303 10.44 -5.70 22.55
CA ASP A 303 9.17 -5.87 21.87
C ASP A 303 8.84 -4.71 20.92
N ASP A 304 8.35 -5.04 19.73
CA ASP A 304 7.88 -4.16 18.64
C ASP A 304 8.94 -3.16 18.15
N ILE A 305 10.13 -3.62 17.73
CA ILE A 305 11.13 -2.75 17.07
C ILE A 305 10.65 -2.34 15.68
N TRP A 306 10.52 -1.02 15.45
CA TRP A 306 9.97 -0.42 14.23
C TRP A 306 11.01 -0.13 13.14
N SER A 307 12.25 0.22 13.52
CA SER A 307 13.24 0.73 12.56
C SER A 307 14.65 0.16 12.78
N ILE A 308 15.46 0.16 11.70
CA ILE A 308 16.87 -0.23 11.74
C ILE A 308 17.68 0.68 12.68
N SER A 309 17.45 2.00 12.60
CA SER A 309 18.14 2.97 13.45
C SER A 309 17.82 2.81 14.93
N SER A 310 16.58 2.44 15.27
CA SER A 310 16.20 2.11 16.65
C SER A 310 17.02 0.94 17.19
N TRP A 311 17.15 -0.13 16.40
CA TRP A 311 17.97 -1.28 16.78
C TRP A 311 19.44 -0.93 16.94
N GLU A 312 20.04 -0.23 15.98
CA GLU A 312 21.45 0.20 16.04
C GLU A 312 21.74 1.03 17.29
N SER A 313 20.78 1.91 17.67
CA SER A 313 20.87 2.73 18.87
C SER A 313 20.77 1.90 20.16
N ILE A 314 19.94 0.85 20.20
CA ILE A 314 19.82 -0.02 21.39
C ILE A 314 21.05 -0.94 21.51
N ARG A 315 21.52 -1.49 20.38
CA ARG A 315 22.64 -2.44 20.31
C ARG A 315 23.90 -1.89 20.95
N CYS A 316 24.13 -0.57 20.91
CA CYS A 316 25.31 0.04 21.51
C CYS A 316 25.40 -0.18 23.03
N ALA A 317 24.27 -0.37 23.72
CA ALA A 317 24.21 -0.59 25.17
C ALA A 317 24.28 -2.07 25.58
N LEU A 318 24.29 -3.00 24.63
CA LEU A 318 24.28 -4.45 24.90
C LEU A 318 25.68 -5.05 24.67
N PRO A 319 26.41 -5.43 25.73
CA PRO A 319 27.75 -6.02 25.58
C PRO A 319 27.67 -7.50 25.18
N ASP A 320 28.55 -7.91 24.25
CA ASP A 320 28.90 -9.33 24.04
C ASP A 320 30.04 -9.68 25.00
N ASN A 321 29.66 -10.15 26.18
CA ASN A 321 30.58 -10.52 27.26
C ASN A 321 31.03 -11.99 27.20
N LYS A 322 30.67 -12.72 26.14
CA LYS A 322 30.96 -14.15 25.98
C LYS A 322 30.40 -15.05 27.09
N MET A 323 29.35 -14.60 27.78
CA MET A 323 28.69 -15.34 28.87
C MET A 323 27.41 -16.10 28.41
N GLY A 324 27.19 -16.23 27.10
CA GLY A 324 26.03 -16.92 26.55
C GLY A 324 24.72 -16.13 26.67
N SER A 325 24.78 -14.81 26.59
CA SER A 325 23.61 -13.92 26.66
C SER A 325 22.74 -14.01 25.40
N ARG A 326 21.44 -13.72 25.54
CA ARG A 326 20.44 -13.85 24.47
C ARG A 326 19.57 -12.59 24.37
N VAL A 327 19.24 -12.16 23.15
CA VAL A 327 18.30 -11.06 22.91
C VAL A 327 17.17 -11.55 22.03
N ILE A 328 15.94 -11.44 22.50
CA ILE A 328 14.73 -11.71 21.71
C ILE A 328 14.21 -10.38 21.20
N VAL A 329 14.07 -10.24 19.88
CA VAL A 329 13.48 -9.06 19.25
C VAL A 329 12.16 -9.47 18.63
N THR A 330 11.09 -8.69 18.83
CA THR A 330 9.89 -8.83 18.01
C THR A 330 9.78 -7.65 17.05
N THR A 331 9.39 -7.91 15.79
CA THR A 331 9.20 -6.84 14.80
C THR A 331 8.15 -7.22 13.76
N ARG A 332 7.58 -6.21 13.11
CA ARG A 332 6.65 -6.37 11.98
C ARG A 332 7.36 -6.38 10.63
N ASN A 333 8.63 -5.98 10.58
CA ASN A 333 9.39 -5.77 9.36
C ASN A 333 10.52 -6.81 9.23
N GLU A 334 10.50 -7.56 8.13
CA GLU A 334 11.52 -8.57 7.84
C GLU A 334 12.92 -7.99 7.66
N ASP A 335 13.03 -6.77 7.13
CA ASP A 335 14.34 -6.14 6.93
C ASP A 335 14.96 -5.68 8.26
N VAL A 336 14.12 -5.27 9.22
CA VAL A 336 14.57 -5.01 10.60
C VAL A 336 15.05 -6.30 11.24
N ALA A 337 14.29 -7.40 11.12
CA ALA A 337 14.71 -8.71 11.65
C ALA A 337 16.06 -9.18 11.10
N LYS A 338 16.29 -9.03 9.79
CA LYS A 338 17.57 -9.34 9.14
C LYS A 338 18.72 -8.48 9.66
N THR A 339 18.45 -7.21 9.97
CA THR A 339 19.47 -6.31 10.50
C THR A 339 19.80 -6.60 11.96
N CYS A 340 18.80 -7.03 12.74
CA CYS A 340 18.99 -7.52 14.10
C CYS A 340 19.87 -8.77 14.15
N CYS A 341 19.62 -9.72 13.25
CA CYS A 341 20.34 -10.99 13.13
C CYS A 341 21.58 -10.86 12.24
N SER A 342 22.63 -10.20 12.75
CA SER A 342 23.87 -9.96 11.99
C SER A 342 24.81 -11.16 11.87
N HIS A 343 24.65 -12.20 12.70
CA HIS A 343 25.51 -13.38 12.69
C HIS A 343 24.84 -14.58 12.02
N ARG A 344 25.64 -15.48 11.43
CA ARG A 344 25.12 -16.67 10.72
C ARG A 344 24.36 -17.65 11.63
N GLN A 345 24.66 -17.64 12.93
CA GLN A 345 23.96 -18.45 13.93
C GLN A 345 22.81 -17.71 14.62
N ASP A 346 22.50 -16.48 14.21
CA ASP A 346 21.29 -15.80 14.67
C ASP A 346 20.06 -16.37 13.95
N TRP A 347 18.92 -16.36 14.64
CA TRP A 347 17.71 -17.02 14.17
C TRP A 347 16.62 -16.01 13.86
N ILE A 348 15.96 -16.15 12.70
CA ILE A 348 14.77 -15.38 12.34
C ILE A 348 13.59 -16.34 12.30
N TYR A 349 12.69 -16.20 13.27
CA TYR A 349 11.45 -16.96 13.33
C TYR A 349 10.31 -16.18 12.68
N LYS A 350 9.85 -16.65 11.52
CA LYS A 350 8.67 -16.09 10.85
C LYS A 350 7.42 -16.73 11.45
N ILE A 351 6.74 -16.02 12.36
CA ILE A 351 5.51 -16.51 12.98
C ILE A 351 4.43 -16.72 11.91
N GLN A 352 3.82 -17.90 11.93
CA GLN A 352 2.77 -18.26 11.00
C GLN A 352 1.39 -17.91 11.56
N ARG A 353 0.41 -17.82 10.67
CA ARG A 353 -1.01 -17.75 11.06
C ARG A 353 -1.42 -19.08 11.68
N LEU A 354 -2.46 -19.04 12.51
CA LEU A 354 -3.04 -20.26 13.06
C LEU A 354 -3.64 -21.12 11.94
N SER A 355 -3.56 -22.44 12.10
CA SER A 355 -4.24 -23.39 11.22
C SER A 355 -5.77 -23.21 11.34
N ASP A 356 -6.53 -23.69 10.36
CA ASP A 356 -8.00 -23.62 10.43
C ASP A 356 -8.55 -24.33 11.67
N ALA A 357 -7.96 -25.48 12.03
CA ALA A 357 -8.34 -26.24 13.23
C ALA A 357 -8.04 -25.46 14.52
N THR A 358 -6.83 -24.92 14.66
CA THR A 358 -6.44 -24.13 15.84
C THR A 358 -7.20 -22.81 15.94
N SER A 359 -7.50 -22.19 14.79
CA SER A 359 -8.32 -20.97 14.73
C SER A 359 -9.73 -21.24 15.22
N ARG A 360 -10.31 -22.37 14.81
CA ARG A 360 -11.63 -22.83 15.23
C ARG A 360 -11.67 -23.11 16.74
N GLU A 361 -10.66 -23.80 17.26
CA GLU A 361 -10.52 -24.07 18.70
C GLU A 361 -10.47 -22.76 19.51
N LEU A 362 -9.58 -21.83 19.12
CA LEU A 362 -9.44 -20.54 19.79
C LEU A 362 -10.74 -19.72 19.75
N PHE A 363 -11.43 -19.72 18.62
CA PHE A 363 -12.69 -19.00 18.43
C PHE A 363 -13.80 -19.50 19.34
N PHE A 364 -14.03 -20.82 19.38
CA PHE A 364 -15.08 -21.39 20.21
C PHE A 364 -14.74 -21.37 21.69
N LYS A 365 -13.47 -21.60 22.05
CA LYS A 365 -12.98 -21.41 23.42
C LYS A 365 -13.25 -20.00 23.93
N ARG A 366 -13.14 -18.98 23.06
CA ARG A 366 -13.43 -17.60 23.43
C ARG A 366 -14.93 -17.30 23.59
N ILE A 367 -15.80 -17.97 22.84
CA ILE A 367 -17.26 -17.73 22.83
C ILE A 367 -17.98 -18.53 23.93
N PHE A 368 -17.58 -19.79 24.11
CA PHE A 368 -18.24 -20.76 24.98
C PHE A 368 -17.45 -21.06 26.26
N GLY A 369 -16.18 -20.67 26.34
CA GLY A 369 -15.29 -21.03 27.45
C GLY A 369 -14.69 -22.43 27.30
N SER A 370 -14.13 -22.96 28.39
CA SER A 370 -13.49 -24.29 28.44
C SER A 370 -14.46 -25.46 28.65
N SER A 371 -15.77 -25.24 28.57
CA SER A 371 -16.76 -26.32 28.70
C SER A 371 -16.94 -27.06 27.38
N GLU A 372 -16.58 -28.34 27.35
CA GLU A 372 -16.68 -29.23 26.17
C GLU A 372 -18.12 -29.46 25.68
N ASP A 373 -19.14 -29.12 26.48
CA ASP A 373 -20.56 -29.47 26.26
C ASP A 373 -21.36 -28.54 25.33
N ARG A 374 -20.73 -27.60 24.61
CA ARG A 374 -21.47 -26.72 23.68
C ARG A 374 -20.79 -26.60 22.32
N LEU A 375 -20.75 -27.72 21.59
CA LEU A 375 -20.49 -27.67 20.15
C LEU A 375 -21.60 -26.86 19.44
N PRO A 376 -21.27 -26.04 18.43
CA PRO A 376 -22.26 -25.31 17.66
C PRO A 376 -23.15 -26.29 16.88
N ASN A 377 -24.43 -25.97 16.73
CA ASN A 377 -25.28 -26.63 15.73
C ASN A 377 -24.71 -26.40 14.31
N ASP A 378 -24.97 -27.32 13.36
CA ASP A 378 -24.49 -27.28 11.98
C ASP A 378 -24.70 -25.91 11.27
N GLU A 379 -25.79 -25.21 11.60
CA GLU A 379 -26.10 -23.88 11.09
C GLU A 379 -25.15 -22.77 11.55
N LEU A 380 -24.69 -22.83 12.81
CA LEU A 380 -23.71 -21.88 13.34
C LEU A 380 -22.31 -22.19 12.81
N GLU A 381 -22.04 -23.45 12.46
CA GLU A 381 -20.76 -23.87 11.91
C GLU A 381 -20.47 -23.21 10.55
N GLU A 382 -21.46 -23.16 9.65
CA GLU A 382 -21.32 -22.50 8.34
C GLU A 382 -20.92 -21.01 8.47
N VAL A 383 -21.61 -20.29 9.35
CA VAL A 383 -21.34 -18.86 9.59
C VAL A 383 -20.00 -18.68 10.32
N SER A 384 -19.68 -19.57 11.26
CA SER A 384 -18.38 -19.58 11.96
C SER A 384 -17.23 -19.73 10.99
N ASN A 385 -17.33 -20.67 10.04
CA ASN A 385 -16.32 -20.89 9.01
C ASN A 385 -16.15 -19.64 8.13
N SER A 386 -17.24 -18.94 7.80
CA SER A 386 -17.20 -17.69 7.06
C SER A 386 -16.49 -16.57 7.84
N ILE A 387 -16.75 -16.45 9.14
CA ILE A 387 -16.09 -15.48 10.04
C ILE A 387 -14.60 -15.81 10.18
N LEU A 388 -14.27 -17.07 10.47
CA LEU A 388 -12.88 -17.53 10.61
C LEU A 388 -12.07 -17.29 9.34
N LYS A 389 -12.68 -17.48 8.17
CA LYS A 389 -12.06 -17.16 6.88
C LYS A 389 -11.71 -15.67 6.77
N LYS A 390 -12.59 -14.76 7.22
CA LYS A 390 -12.31 -13.31 7.27
C LYS A 390 -11.24 -12.94 8.30
N CYS A 391 -11.19 -13.66 9.42
CA CYS A 391 -10.13 -13.55 10.43
C CYS A 391 -8.78 -14.07 9.93
N GLY A 392 -8.78 -14.97 8.95
CA GLY A 392 -7.62 -15.55 8.26
C GLY A 392 -6.49 -15.99 9.19
N GLY A 393 -6.85 -16.66 10.29
CA GLY A 393 -5.90 -17.23 11.25
C GLY A 393 -5.13 -16.20 12.09
N LEU A 394 -5.60 -14.95 12.16
CA LEU A 394 -5.03 -13.91 13.03
C LEU A 394 -5.60 -14.03 14.45
N PRO A 395 -4.81 -14.43 15.48
CA PRO A 395 -5.30 -14.63 16.84
C PRO A 395 -6.05 -13.41 17.39
N LEU A 396 -5.52 -12.20 17.19
CA LEU A 396 -6.17 -10.96 17.66
C LEU A 396 -7.55 -10.73 17.04
N ALA A 397 -7.71 -10.99 15.74
CA ALA A 397 -9.02 -10.85 15.10
C ALA A 397 -10.01 -11.92 15.60
N ILE A 398 -9.54 -13.15 15.75
CA ILE A 398 -10.33 -14.28 16.24
C ILE A 398 -10.83 -13.99 17.67
N THR A 399 -9.95 -13.55 18.56
CA THR A 399 -10.31 -13.31 19.96
C THR A 399 -11.23 -12.10 20.11
N SER A 400 -10.99 -11.02 19.38
CA SER A 400 -11.85 -9.82 19.41
C SER A 400 -13.25 -10.09 18.85
N ILE A 401 -13.35 -10.78 17.71
CA ILE A 401 -14.67 -11.13 17.14
C ILE A 401 -15.37 -12.18 18.00
N GLY A 402 -14.63 -13.17 18.53
CA GLY A 402 -15.16 -14.13 19.49
C GLY A 402 -15.73 -13.44 20.74
N SER A 403 -15.03 -12.44 21.29
CA SER A 403 -15.54 -11.62 22.40
C SER A 403 -16.77 -10.80 22.04
N LEU A 404 -16.81 -10.20 20.85
CA LEU A 404 -17.99 -9.49 20.37
C LEU A 404 -19.20 -10.43 20.31
N LEU A 405 -19.04 -11.63 19.75
CA LEU A 405 -20.12 -12.63 19.66
C LEU A 405 -20.52 -13.20 21.02
N ALA A 406 -19.55 -13.39 21.93
CA ALA A 406 -19.83 -13.82 23.30
C ALA A 406 -20.69 -12.80 24.06
N SER A 407 -20.54 -11.51 23.76
CA SER A 407 -21.30 -10.41 24.39
C SER A 407 -22.72 -10.25 23.86
N LYS A 408 -23.08 -10.87 22.72
CA LYS A 408 -24.43 -10.83 22.17
C LYS A 408 -25.36 -11.73 23.00
N THR A 409 -26.54 -11.21 23.33
CA THR A 409 -27.56 -11.90 24.14
C THR A 409 -28.20 -13.08 23.42
N ASN A 410 -28.36 -13.00 22.09
CA ASN A 410 -28.97 -14.05 21.27
C ASN A 410 -27.95 -14.68 20.32
N ARG A 411 -27.53 -15.92 20.58
CA ARG A 411 -26.52 -16.61 19.74
C ARG A 411 -27.14 -17.28 18.50
N THR A 412 -27.82 -16.49 17.67
CA THR A 412 -28.53 -16.98 16.48
C THR A 412 -27.68 -16.87 15.21
N LYS A 413 -27.95 -17.72 14.21
CA LYS A 413 -27.31 -17.70 12.88
C LYS A 413 -27.41 -16.31 12.22
N GLN A 414 -28.58 -15.68 12.32
CA GLN A 414 -28.86 -14.39 11.68
C GLN A 414 -27.99 -13.26 12.26
N GLU A 415 -27.80 -13.23 13.59
CA GLU A 415 -26.94 -12.22 14.23
C GLU A 415 -25.48 -12.40 13.86
N TRP A 416 -24.99 -13.64 13.85
CA TRP A 416 -23.62 -13.94 13.45
C TRP A 416 -23.37 -13.60 11.97
N GLN A 417 -24.37 -13.89 11.12
CA GLN A 417 -24.31 -13.52 9.71
C GLN A 417 -24.32 -11.99 9.54
N LYS A 418 -25.08 -11.26 10.37
CA LYS A 418 -25.09 -9.79 10.37
C LYS A 418 -23.73 -9.22 10.73
N VAL A 419 -23.05 -9.76 11.74
CA VAL A 419 -21.67 -9.37 12.11
C VAL A 419 -20.70 -9.72 10.98
N CYS A 420 -20.80 -10.90 10.40
CA CYS A 420 -19.96 -11.34 9.29
C CYS A 420 -20.09 -10.42 8.05
N ASN A 421 -21.32 -10.04 7.71
CA ASN A 421 -21.62 -9.19 6.56
C ASN A 421 -21.23 -7.71 6.78
N ASN A 422 -21.29 -7.24 8.04
CA ASN A 422 -21.07 -5.84 8.39
C ASN A 422 -19.78 -5.62 9.21
N LEU A 423 -18.79 -6.51 9.06
CA LEU A 423 -17.56 -6.49 9.86
C LEU A 423 -16.85 -5.13 9.81
N GLY A 424 -16.79 -4.49 8.64
CA GLY A 424 -16.22 -3.15 8.48
C GLY A 424 -16.89 -2.09 9.36
N SER A 425 -18.23 -2.05 9.41
CA SER A 425 -18.94 -1.12 10.30
C SER A 425 -18.80 -1.50 11.77
N GLU A 426 -18.76 -2.80 12.09
CA GLU A 426 -18.59 -3.24 13.47
C GLU A 426 -17.20 -2.83 14.00
N LEU A 427 -16.16 -2.87 13.16
CA LEU A 427 -14.81 -2.43 13.47
C LEU A 427 -14.73 -0.92 13.76
N GLU A 428 -15.61 -0.13 13.12
CA GLU A 428 -15.71 1.31 13.34
C GLU A 428 -16.47 1.68 14.61
N SER A 429 -17.59 1.02 14.89
CA SER A 429 -18.55 1.46 15.90
C SER A 429 -18.44 0.73 17.24
N ASN A 430 -17.90 -0.49 17.27
CA ASN A 430 -17.91 -1.30 18.49
C ASN A 430 -16.63 -1.11 19.33
N PRO A 431 -16.76 -0.77 20.62
CA PRO A 431 -15.61 -0.60 21.51
C PRO A 431 -14.82 -1.89 21.73
N THR A 432 -15.46 -3.06 21.60
CA THR A 432 -14.79 -4.37 21.75
C THR A 432 -13.77 -4.67 20.66
N LEU A 433 -13.95 -4.09 19.46
CA LEU A 433 -13.04 -4.26 18.33
C LEU A 433 -12.01 -3.11 18.23
N GLU A 434 -12.12 -2.09 19.08
CA GLU A 434 -11.28 -0.90 19.02
C GLU A 434 -9.78 -1.24 19.18
N GLY A 435 -9.43 -2.11 20.13
CA GLY A 435 -8.04 -2.55 20.33
C GLY A 435 -7.47 -3.28 19.11
N ALA A 436 -8.26 -4.13 18.45
CA ALA A 436 -7.84 -4.82 17.23
C ALA A 436 -7.69 -3.84 16.06
N LYS A 437 -8.65 -2.91 15.89
CA LYS A 437 -8.57 -1.83 14.90
C LYS A 437 -7.31 -1.00 15.11
N GLN A 438 -7.00 -0.61 16.35
CA GLN A 438 -5.82 0.17 16.69
C GLN A 438 -4.55 -0.58 16.29
N VAL A 439 -4.35 -1.82 16.75
CA VAL A 439 -3.14 -2.62 16.45
C VAL A 439 -2.91 -2.77 14.94
N LEU A 440 -3.98 -3.00 14.17
CA LEU A 440 -3.91 -3.10 12.72
C LEU A 440 -3.61 -1.74 12.06
N THR A 441 -4.23 -0.67 12.56
CA THR A 441 -4.03 0.71 12.09
C THR A 441 -2.60 1.20 12.31
N LEU A 442 -1.92 0.74 13.36
CA LEU A 442 -0.50 1.06 13.57
C LEU A 442 0.38 0.69 12.37
N SER A 443 0.02 -0.39 11.64
CA SER A 443 0.75 -0.81 10.43
C SER A 443 0.64 0.20 9.28
N TYR A 444 -0.37 1.06 9.31
CA TYR A 444 -0.56 2.17 8.36
C TYR A 444 0.06 3.48 8.85
N ASP A 445 -0.01 3.76 10.14
CA ASP A 445 0.56 4.97 10.70
C ASP A 445 2.09 5.01 10.55
N ASP A 446 2.76 3.87 10.73
CA ASP A 446 4.21 3.69 10.54
C ASP A 446 4.68 3.68 9.06
N LEU A 447 3.76 3.63 8.08
CA LEU A 447 4.20 3.66 6.69
C LEU A 447 4.86 5.00 6.35
N PRO A 448 5.99 5.01 5.61
CA PRO A 448 6.48 6.21 4.97
C PRO A 448 5.38 6.88 4.16
N TYR A 449 5.30 8.21 4.25
CA TYR A 449 4.20 8.97 3.66
C TYR A 449 3.95 8.58 2.19
N HIS A 450 5.01 8.47 1.38
CA HIS A 450 4.94 8.17 -0.05
C HIS A 450 4.31 6.80 -0.41
N LEU A 451 4.16 5.89 0.56
CA LEU A 451 3.51 4.60 0.39
C LEU A 451 2.03 4.63 0.74
N LYS A 452 1.57 5.62 1.52
CA LYS A 452 0.21 5.62 2.07
C LYS A 452 -0.85 5.69 0.97
N ALA A 453 -0.61 6.44 -0.09
CA ALA A 453 -1.48 6.45 -1.28
C ALA A 453 -1.58 5.07 -1.96
N CYS A 454 -0.44 4.38 -2.13
CA CYS A 454 -0.37 3.05 -2.71
C CYS A 454 -1.05 2.00 -1.82
N PHE A 455 -0.93 2.15 -0.50
CA PHE A 455 -1.59 1.32 0.50
C PHE A 455 -3.12 1.51 0.46
N LEU A 456 -3.61 2.76 0.48
CA LEU A 456 -5.06 3.03 0.37
C LEU A 456 -5.62 2.53 -0.96
N TYR A 457 -4.83 2.56 -2.05
CA TYR A 457 -5.23 2.01 -3.35
C TYR A 457 -5.55 0.51 -3.32
N LEU A 458 -5.05 -0.24 -2.34
CA LEU A 458 -5.38 -1.66 -2.19
C LEU A 458 -6.86 -1.90 -1.85
N SER A 459 -7.56 -0.90 -1.29
CA SER A 459 -9.01 -0.98 -1.02
C SER A 459 -9.88 -1.18 -2.27
N ILE A 460 -9.36 -0.84 -3.45
CA ILE A 460 -10.08 -0.96 -4.73
C ILE A 460 -10.33 -2.42 -5.08
N PHE A 461 -9.52 -3.34 -4.57
CA PHE A 461 -9.68 -4.77 -4.85
C PHE A 461 -10.66 -5.41 -3.87
N PRO A 462 -11.55 -6.31 -4.34
CA PRO A 462 -12.49 -7.01 -3.48
C PRO A 462 -11.78 -8.01 -2.55
N GLU A 463 -12.51 -8.48 -1.54
CA GLU A 463 -12.07 -9.55 -0.63
C GLU A 463 -11.56 -10.76 -1.40
N ASN A 464 -10.54 -11.43 -0.87
CA ASN A 464 -9.92 -12.64 -1.44
C ASN A 464 -9.29 -12.52 -2.86
N CYS A 465 -9.24 -11.33 -3.46
CA CYS A 465 -8.67 -11.11 -4.80
C CYS A 465 -7.16 -11.39 -4.88
N GLU A 466 -6.72 -12.12 -5.92
CA GLU A 466 -5.29 -12.24 -6.26
C GLU A 466 -4.83 -10.99 -7.01
N ILE A 467 -4.11 -10.10 -6.32
CA ILE A 467 -3.56 -8.87 -6.87
C ILE A 467 -2.21 -9.16 -7.53
N LYS A 468 -2.14 -8.96 -8.85
CA LYS A 468 -0.90 -9.15 -9.61
C LYS A 468 -0.01 -7.91 -9.50
N ARG A 469 1.28 -8.12 -9.22
CA ARG A 469 2.27 -7.04 -9.06
C ARG A 469 2.35 -6.10 -10.26
N GLY A 470 2.42 -6.66 -11.47
CA GLY A 470 2.57 -5.86 -12.70
C GLY A 470 1.43 -4.87 -12.96
N PRO A 471 0.16 -5.31 -13.02
CA PRO A 471 -1.00 -4.42 -13.11
C PRO A 471 -1.05 -3.38 -11.98
N LEU A 472 -0.83 -3.78 -10.72
CA LEU A 472 -0.87 -2.87 -9.58
C LEU A 472 0.16 -1.73 -9.70
N VAL A 473 1.42 -2.07 -9.99
CA VAL A 473 2.51 -1.10 -10.19
C VAL A 473 2.16 -0.09 -11.29
N ARG A 474 1.62 -0.55 -12.42
CA ARG A 474 1.26 0.35 -13.53
C ARG A 474 0.09 1.27 -13.17
N ARG A 475 -0.86 0.80 -12.36
CA ARG A 475 -1.94 1.66 -11.85
C ARG A 475 -1.39 2.75 -10.95
N TRP A 476 -0.51 2.44 -10.01
CA TRP A 476 0.12 3.46 -9.15
C TRP A 476 0.89 4.51 -9.94
N ILE A 477 1.58 4.11 -11.01
CA ILE A 477 2.27 5.05 -11.91
C ILE A 477 1.26 5.91 -12.69
N ALA A 478 0.19 5.30 -13.23
CA ALA A 478 -0.85 6.01 -13.97
C ALA A 478 -1.62 7.02 -13.09
N GLU A 479 -1.88 6.67 -11.83
CA GLU A 479 -2.43 7.57 -10.80
C GLU A 479 -1.52 8.76 -10.51
N GLY A 480 -0.20 8.57 -10.64
CA GLY A 480 0.81 9.57 -10.27
C GLY A 480 1.29 9.47 -8.83
N PHE A 481 1.08 8.34 -8.14
CA PHE A 481 1.60 8.13 -6.78
C PHE A 481 3.13 7.98 -6.73
N VAL A 482 3.73 7.70 -7.87
CA VAL A 482 5.17 7.44 -8.00
C VAL A 482 5.81 8.57 -8.77
N SER A 483 6.77 9.24 -8.15
CA SER A 483 7.58 10.30 -8.77
C SER A 483 8.98 9.79 -9.06
N GLN A 484 9.54 10.17 -10.22
CA GLN A 484 10.91 9.81 -10.58
C GLN A 484 11.92 10.44 -9.61
N ARG A 485 12.91 9.66 -9.16
CA ARG A 485 13.97 10.09 -8.22
C ARG A 485 15.33 9.52 -8.65
N TYR A 486 16.39 10.32 -8.56
CA TYR A 486 17.80 9.92 -8.62
C TYR A 486 18.16 8.89 -9.73
N GLY A 487 17.75 9.14 -10.98
CA GLY A 487 18.10 8.26 -12.11
C GLY A 487 17.36 6.91 -12.18
N LEU A 488 16.53 6.56 -11.19
CA LEU A 488 15.70 5.35 -11.21
C LEU A 488 14.45 5.55 -12.07
N SER A 489 13.97 4.47 -12.69
CA SER A 489 12.70 4.50 -13.42
C SER A 489 11.50 4.44 -12.46
N MET A 490 10.36 5.02 -12.85
CA MET A 490 9.14 4.99 -12.02
C MET A 490 8.68 3.55 -11.74
N GLU A 491 8.92 2.62 -12.67
CA GLU A 491 8.62 1.20 -12.49
C GLU A 491 9.50 0.56 -11.41
N GLN A 492 10.78 0.92 -11.30
CA GLN A 492 11.67 0.41 -10.25
C GLN A 492 11.23 0.90 -8.87
N ILE A 493 10.90 2.20 -8.75
CA ILE A 493 10.41 2.80 -7.51
C ILE A 493 9.05 2.19 -7.10
N ALA A 494 8.14 2.04 -8.05
CA ALA A 494 6.85 1.40 -7.78
C ALA A 494 7.01 -0.08 -7.39
N GLU A 495 7.98 -0.78 -7.99
CA GLU A 495 8.32 -2.15 -7.62
C GLU A 495 8.88 -2.24 -6.19
N SER A 496 9.70 -1.29 -5.74
CA SER A 496 10.21 -1.28 -4.36
C SER A 496 9.11 -0.98 -3.34
N TYR A 497 8.12 -0.13 -3.68
CA TYR A 497 6.96 0.10 -2.83
C TYR A 497 6.16 -1.19 -2.57
N PHE A 498 6.01 -2.03 -3.60
CA PHE A 498 5.38 -3.35 -3.45
C PHE A 498 6.19 -4.27 -2.53
N ASP A 499 7.52 -4.29 -2.69
CA ASP A 499 8.40 -5.12 -1.87
C ASP A 499 8.34 -4.70 -0.39
N GLU A 500 8.19 -3.41 -0.09
CA GLU A 500 8.02 -2.93 1.28
C GLU A 500 6.71 -3.42 1.92
N PHE A 501 5.59 -3.48 1.18
CA PHE A 501 4.36 -4.07 1.70
C PHE A 501 4.48 -5.57 1.99
N VAL A 502 5.31 -6.28 1.22
CA VAL A 502 5.63 -7.70 1.48
C VAL A 502 6.52 -7.81 2.71
N ALA A 503 7.58 -7.01 2.83
CA ALA A 503 8.53 -7.04 3.95
C ALA A 503 7.85 -6.71 5.30
N ARG A 504 6.86 -5.82 5.28
CA ARG A 504 6.03 -5.46 6.44
C ARG A 504 4.88 -6.44 6.71
N SER A 505 4.78 -7.51 5.93
CA SER A 505 3.71 -8.52 6.02
C SER A 505 2.28 -7.97 5.90
N ILE A 506 2.11 -6.80 5.29
CA ILE A 506 0.79 -6.16 5.05
C ILE A 506 0.01 -6.95 4.00
N VAL A 507 0.72 -7.45 2.98
CA VAL A 507 0.15 -8.30 1.93
C VAL A 507 0.74 -9.71 2.01
N GLN A 508 -0.10 -10.71 1.75
CA GLN A 508 0.31 -12.10 1.71
C GLN A 508 0.80 -12.46 0.30
N PRO A 509 2.03 -12.97 0.13
CA PRO A 509 2.48 -13.54 -1.14
C PRO A 509 1.61 -14.73 -1.56
N VAL A 510 1.18 -14.76 -2.83
CA VAL A 510 0.38 -15.87 -3.39
C VAL A 510 1.19 -16.66 -4.41
N ARG A 511 1.88 -15.97 -5.33
CA ARG A 511 2.81 -16.59 -6.28
C ARG A 511 4.19 -16.01 -6.12
N ILE A 512 5.15 -16.89 -5.91
CA ILE A 512 6.58 -16.57 -5.83
C ILE A 512 7.25 -17.20 -7.03
N ASP A 513 8.07 -16.43 -7.73
CA ASP A 513 8.85 -16.93 -8.86
C ASP A 513 10.05 -17.74 -8.37
N TRP A 514 10.68 -18.52 -9.23
CA TRP A 514 11.83 -19.38 -8.87
C TRP A 514 13.01 -18.60 -8.27
N ASN A 515 13.13 -17.30 -8.57
CA ASN A 515 14.14 -16.41 -8.01
C ASN A 515 13.72 -15.76 -6.67
N GLY A 516 12.64 -16.24 -6.04
CA GLY A 516 12.12 -15.69 -4.78
C GLY A 516 11.29 -14.40 -4.94
N LYS A 517 11.15 -13.84 -6.14
CA LYS A 517 10.39 -12.60 -6.35
C LYS A 517 8.89 -12.84 -6.32
N VAL A 518 8.18 -12.12 -5.43
CA VAL A 518 6.71 -12.18 -5.35
C VAL A 518 6.08 -11.57 -6.60
N ARG A 519 5.25 -12.37 -7.30
CA ARG A 519 4.55 -12.02 -8.54
C ARG A 519 3.10 -11.57 -8.31
N SER A 520 2.48 -12.08 -7.27
CA SER A 520 1.14 -11.68 -6.83
C SER A 520 0.99 -11.81 -5.33
N CYS A 521 0.08 -11.01 -4.78
CA CYS A 521 -0.27 -11.02 -3.37
C CYS A 521 -1.79 -10.98 -3.17
N ARG A 522 -2.20 -11.11 -1.92
CA ARG A 522 -3.57 -10.89 -1.44
C ARG A 522 -3.51 -10.01 -0.20
N VAL A 523 -4.46 -9.09 -0.06
CA VAL A 523 -4.66 -8.38 1.20
C VAL A 523 -5.54 -9.25 2.08
N HIS A 524 -5.15 -9.40 3.34
CA HIS A 524 -5.95 -10.15 4.30
C HIS A 524 -7.28 -9.44 4.57
N ASP A 525 -8.40 -10.16 4.67
CA ASP A 525 -9.75 -9.57 4.72
C ASP A 525 -9.93 -8.57 5.90
N ILE A 526 -9.52 -8.91 7.14
CA ILE A 526 -9.56 -7.92 8.25
C ILE A 526 -8.73 -6.65 7.98
N MET A 527 -7.59 -6.79 7.29
CA MET A 527 -6.74 -5.66 6.94
C MET A 527 -7.38 -4.85 5.82
N LEU A 528 -8.05 -5.50 4.87
CA LEU A 528 -8.80 -4.83 3.82
C LEU A 528 -9.91 -3.95 4.40
N GLU A 529 -10.63 -4.41 5.43
CA GLU A 529 -11.63 -3.59 6.14
C GLU A 529 -11.00 -2.35 6.78
N VAL A 530 -9.82 -2.47 7.40
CA VAL A 530 -9.06 -1.32 7.91
C VAL A 530 -8.65 -0.35 6.80
N ILE A 531 -8.19 -0.86 5.65
CA ILE A 531 -7.80 -0.02 4.50
C ILE A 531 -9.03 0.69 3.91
N ILE A 532 -10.17 0.00 3.80
CA ILE A 532 -11.44 0.57 3.33
C ILE A 532 -11.89 1.69 4.28
N SER A 533 -11.92 1.43 5.58
CA SER A 533 -12.22 2.42 6.60
C SER A 533 -11.35 3.67 6.45
N LYS A 534 -10.02 3.50 6.42
CA LYS A 534 -9.08 4.61 6.23
C LYS A 534 -9.27 5.33 4.89
N SER A 535 -9.61 4.61 3.83
CA SER A 535 -9.91 5.19 2.52
C SER A 535 -11.16 6.08 2.56
N ILE A 536 -12.19 5.69 3.31
CA ILE A 536 -13.43 6.46 3.47
C ILE A 536 -13.19 7.69 4.34
N GLU A 537 -12.53 7.53 5.50
CA GLU A 537 -12.13 8.63 6.40
C GLU A 537 -11.38 9.73 5.61
N GLU A 538 -10.50 9.31 4.70
CA GLU A 538 -9.63 10.19 3.92
C GLU A 538 -10.26 10.74 2.62
N ASN A 539 -11.49 10.33 2.28
CA ASN A 539 -12.09 10.55 0.95
C ASN A 539 -11.14 10.16 -0.21
N PHE A 540 -10.49 9.01 -0.09
CA PHE A 540 -9.51 8.55 -1.07
C PHE A 540 -10.15 7.77 -2.24
N ALA A 541 -11.08 6.86 -1.93
CA ALA A 541 -11.84 6.06 -2.88
C ALA A 541 -13.25 5.75 -2.35
N SER A 542 -14.19 5.60 -3.29
CA SER A 542 -15.59 5.27 -3.03
C SER A 542 -15.95 3.91 -3.64
N PHE A 543 -16.85 3.18 -2.97
CA PHE A 543 -17.14 1.77 -3.30
C PHE A 543 -18.64 1.53 -3.48
N ILE A 544 -18.96 0.68 -4.47
CA ILE A 544 -20.30 0.14 -4.70
C ILE A 544 -20.24 -1.39 -4.46
N ARG A 545 -20.87 -1.86 -3.36
CA ARG A 545 -20.87 -3.27 -2.92
C ARG A 545 -22.26 -3.92 -3.03
N ASP A 546 -22.32 -5.24 -2.86
CA ASP A 546 -23.51 -6.11 -3.04
C ASP A 546 -24.79 -5.63 -2.35
N ASN A 547 -24.70 -4.97 -1.20
CA ASN A 547 -25.88 -4.52 -0.44
C ASN A 547 -26.54 -3.25 -1.00
N GLY A 548 -26.12 -2.75 -2.16
CA GLY A 548 -26.58 -1.46 -2.70
C GLY A 548 -26.17 -0.25 -1.84
N SER A 549 -25.37 -0.46 -0.79
CA SER A 549 -24.81 0.60 0.05
C SER A 549 -23.66 1.26 -0.70
N LEU A 550 -23.89 2.52 -1.04
CA LEU A 550 -22.88 3.39 -1.60
C LEU A 550 -21.99 3.89 -0.45
N LEU A 551 -20.78 3.33 -0.33
CA LEU A 551 -19.78 3.83 0.62
C LEU A 551 -19.09 5.03 -0.02
N VAL A 552 -19.65 6.23 0.18
CA VAL A 552 -19.07 7.50 -0.26
C VAL A 552 -18.87 8.42 0.92
N SER A 553 -17.78 9.17 0.87
CA SER A 553 -17.73 10.47 1.53
C SER A 553 -18.72 11.42 0.85
N HIS A 554 -19.28 12.41 1.56
CA HIS A 554 -20.15 13.45 0.97
C HIS A 554 -19.42 14.41 -0.01
N ASP A 555 -18.16 14.11 -0.34
CA ASP A 555 -17.25 14.93 -1.14
C ASP A 555 -17.05 14.41 -2.57
N LYS A 556 -16.23 15.13 -3.36
CA LYS A 556 -15.87 14.77 -4.73
C LYS A 556 -15.25 13.37 -4.79
N ILE A 557 -15.72 12.55 -5.74
CA ILE A 557 -15.22 11.20 -5.96
C ILE A 557 -14.03 11.24 -6.92
N ARG A 558 -12.84 10.91 -6.44
CA ARG A 558 -11.61 10.81 -7.26
C ARG A 558 -11.36 9.40 -7.79
N ARG A 559 -11.79 8.38 -7.05
CA ARG A 559 -11.60 6.96 -7.40
C ARG A 559 -12.86 6.19 -7.07
N LEU A 560 -13.33 5.41 -8.04
CA LEU A 560 -14.57 4.66 -7.92
C LEU A 560 -14.31 3.19 -8.24
N SER A 561 -14.78 2.31 -7.38
CA SER A 561 -14.73 0.85 -7.58
C SER A 561 -16.12 0.25 -7.46
N ILE A 562 -16.51 -0.56 -8.44
CA ILE A 562 -17.78 -1.30 -8.45
C ILE A 562 -17.49 -2.79 -8.34
N HIS A 563 -17.95 -3.41 -7.26
CA HIS A 563 -17.73 -4.83 -7.00
C HIS A 563 -18.96 -5.69 -7.36
N SER A 564 -20.16 -5.12 -7.39
CA SER A 564 -21.40 -5.84 -7.73
C SER A 564 -22.52 -4.92 -8.20
N SER A 565 -23.48 -5.47 -8.94
CA SER A 565 -24.48 -4.74 -9.74
C SER A 565 -25.94 -4.91 -9.31
N HIS A 566 -26.25 -5.60 -8.20
CA HIS A 566 -27.63 -6.00 -7.90
C HIS A 566 -28.69 -4.86 -7.83
N ASN A 567 -28.32 -3.57 -7.81
CA ASN A 567 -29.24 -2.44 -7.93
C ASN A 567 -28.58 -1.13 -8.44
N LEU A 568 -27.91 -1.14 -9.61
CA LEU A 568 -27.33 0.10 -10.19
C LEU A 568 -28.39 1.12 -10.65
N ALA A 569 -29.64 0.69 -10.82
CA ALA A 569 -30.73 1.49 -11.40
C ALA A 569 -31.28 2.63 -10.52
N GLN A 570 -30.90 2.76 -9.23
CA GLN A 570 -31.59 3.67 -8.32
C GLN A 570 -30.79 4.82 -7.69
N LYS A 571 -29.46 4.90 -7.84
CA LYS A 571 -28.71 6.02 -7.22
C LYS A 571 -27.54 6.44 -8.07
N THR A 572 -27.58 7.66 -8.60
CA THR A 572 -26.69 8.73 -8.11
C THR A 572 -26.91 10.07 -8.83
N SER A 573 -27.21 11.10 -8.04
CA SER A 573 -27.10 12.53 -8.36
C SER A 573 -25.69 13.09 -8.06
N THR A 574 -24.68 12.23 -7.86
CA THR A 574 -23.34 12.62 -7.44
C THR A 574 -22.44 12.97 -8.63
N SER A 575 -21.68 14.07 -8.52
CA SER A 575 -20.75 14.55 -9.54
C SER A 575 -19.57 13.59 -9.73
N VAL A 576 -19.72 12.58 -10.59
CA VAL A 576 -18.66 11.63 -10.99
C VAL A 576 -17.69 12.23 -12.03
N SER A 577 -17.89 13.50 -12.39
CA SER A 577 -17.06 14.20 -13.39
C SER A 577 -15.58 14.29 -12.97
N HIS A 578 -15.30 14.24 -11.67
CA HIS A 578 -13.96 14.33 -11.06
C HIS A 578 -13.24 12.97 -10.91
N VAL A 579 -13.83 11.88 -11.38
CA VAL A 579 -13.25 10.53 -11.23
C VAL A 579 -12.02 10.38 -12.14
N ARG A 580 -10.90 10.02 -11.52
CA ARG A 580 -9.61 9.74 -12.16
C ARG A 580 -9.29 8.25 -12.25
N SER A 581 -9.90 7.42 -11.40
CA SER A 581 -9.79 5.97 -11.45
C SER A 581 -11.15 5.32 -11.45
N PHE A 582 -11.38 4.41 -12.39
CA PHE A 582 -12.56 3.56 -12.40
C PHE A 582 -12.16 2.09 -12.54
N THR A 583 -12.59 1.27 -11.59
CA THR A 583 -12.43 -0.19 -11.62
C THR A 583 -13.78 -0.85 -11.52
N MET A 584 -14.07 -1.77 -12.45
CA MET A 584 -15.34 -2.49 -12.51
C MET A 584 -15.07 -3.99 -12.43
N SER A 585 -15.79 -4.67 -11.53
CA SER A 585 -15.70 -6.11 -11.36
C SER A 585 -16.35 -6.88 -12.51
N ALA A 586 -15.88 -8.11 -12.72
CA ALA A 586 -16.42 -9.04 -13.71
C ALA A 586 -17.88 -9.46 -13.42
N SER A 587 -18.31 -9.35 -12.16
CA SER A 587 -19.68 -9.64 -11.70
C SER A 587 -20.71 -8.58 -12.12
N VAL A 588 -20.27 -7.43 -12.65
CA VAL A 588 -21.16 -6.35 -13.06
C VAL A 588 -21.82 -6.68 -14.40
N GLU A 589 -23.14 -6.76 -14.40
CA GLU A 589 -23.94 -7.19 -15.56
C GLU A 589 -24.15 -6.09 -16.61
N GLU A 590 -24.09 -4.81 -16.22
CA GLU A 590 -24.33 -3.67 -17.10
C GLU A 590 -23.36 -2.51 -16.84
N VAL A 591 -23.01 -1.78 -17.90
CA VAL A 591 -22.16 -0.59 -17.79
C VAL A 591 -23.01 0.57 -17.25
N PRO A 592 -22.59 1.26 -16.17
CA PRO A 592 -23.39 2.35 -15.59
C PRO A 592 -23.63 3.52 -16.54
N ASP A 593 -24.81 4.14 -16.48
CA ASP A 593 -25.21 5.26 -17.35
C ASP A 593 -24.31 6.50 -17.24
N PHE A 594 -23.69 6.69 -16.07
CA PHE A 594 -22.77 7.81 -15.84
C PHE A 594 -21.38 7.59 -16.47
N PHE A 595 -21.08 6.40 -17.00
CA PHE A 595 -19.76 6.07 -17.56
C PHE A 595 -19.24 7.08 -18.59
N PRO A 596 -20.06 7.63 -19.52
CA PRO A 596 -19.59 8.65 -20.47
C PRO A 596 -19.20 9.99 -19.81
N GLN A 597 -19.60 10.23 -18.56
CA GLN A 597 -19.34 11.48 -17.83
C GLN A 597 -17.94 11.52 -17.19
N LEU A 598 -17.21 10.39 -17.17
CA LEU A 598 -15.91 10.21 -16.50
C LEU A 598 -14.73 10.81 -17.30
N ARG A 599 -14.82 12.10 -17.64
CA ARG A 599 -13.89 12.76 -18.60
C ARG A 599 -12.43 12.83 -18.13
N LEU A 600 -12.21 12.82 -16.81
CA LEU A 600 -10.88 13.00 -16.19
C LEU A 600 -10.18 11.66 -15.86
N LEU A 601 -10.66 10.55 -16.42
CA LEU A 601 -10.08 9.22 -16.16
C LEU A 601 -8.62 9.09 -16.61
N ARG A 602 -7.80 8.61 -15.68
CA ARG A 602 -6.40 8.21 -15.87
C ARG A 602 -6.22 6.69 -15.84
N VAL A 603 -7.00 6.01 -15.00
CA VAL A 603 -6.98 4.54 -14.86
C VAL A 603 -8.37 3.97 -15.12
N LEU A 604 -8.47 3.08 -16.11
CA LEU A 604 -9.66 2.29 -16.40
C LEU A 604 -9.32 0.81 -16.39
N ASP A 605 -9.90 0.07 -15.44
CA ASP A 605 -9.79 -1.38 -15.37
C ASP A 605 -11.15 -2.05 -15.41
N MET A 606 -11.34 -2.89 -16.42
CA MET A 606 -12.54 -3.68 -16.62
C MET A 606 -12.16 -5.14 -16.91
N GLU A 607 -11.12 -5.66 -16.21
CA GLU A 607 -10.68 -7.04 -16.37
C GLU A 607 -11.85 -8.00 -16.06
N GLY A 608 -12.22 -8.82 -17.04
CA GLY A 608 -13.26 -9.84 -16.91
C GLY A 608 -14.70 -9.36 -17.14
N CYS A 609 -14.93 -8.07 -17.40
CA CYS A 609 -16.29 -7.57 -17.63
C CYS A 609 -16.87 -8.07 -18.96
N ILE A 610 -17.87 -8.96 -18.87
CA ILE A 610 -18.54 -9.57 -20.03
C ILE A 610 -19.59 -8.66 -20.68
N CYS A 611 -20.10 -7.68 -19.94
CA CYS A 611 -21.10 -6.70 -20.38
C CYS A 611 -20.58 -5.65 -21.37
N LEU A 612 -19.26 -5.64 -21.63
CA LEU A 612 -18.65 -4.67 -22.53
C LEU A 612 -18.97 -4.97 -23.99
N SER A 613 -19.54 -3.97 -24.65
CA SER A 613 -19.77 -3.98 -26.09
C SER A 613 -18.75 -3.11 -26.83
N ASN A 614 -18.66 -3.28 -28.15
CA ASN A 614 -17.82 -2.41 -28.98
C ASN A 614 -18.32 -0.96 -29.02
N SER A 615 -19.60 -0.69 -28.74
CA SER A 615 -20.10 0.69 -28.65
C SER A 615 -19.58 1.38 -27.38
N THR A 616 -19.47 0.65 -26.26
CA THR A 616 -18.86 1.15 -25.02
C THR A 616 -17.43 1.66 -25.24
N LEU A 617 -16.66 0.98 -26.10
CA LEU A 617 -15.29 1.38 -26.44
C LEU A 617 -15.19 2.75 -27.13
N ASN A 618 -16.23 3.18 -27.85
CA ASN A 618 -16.22 4.50 -28.48
C ASN A 618 -16.24 5.62 -27.44
N TYR A 619 -16.91 5.42 -26.30
CA TYR A 619 -16.88 6.38 -25.19
C TYR A 619 -15.50 6.44 -24.54
N ILE A 620 -14.80 5.31 -24.43
CA ILE A 620 -13.45 5.26 -23.84
C ILE A 620 -12.48 6.16 -24.61
N CYS A 621 -12.62 6.25 -25.93
CA CYS A 621 -11.78 7.12 -26.77
C CYS A 621 -11.96 8.63 -26.49
N ASN A 622 -12.93 9.02 -25.67
CA ASN A 622 -13.14 10.41 -25.25
C ASN A 622 -12.41 10.75 -23.93
N PHE A 623 -11.86 9.75 -23.22
CA PHE A 623 -11.12 9.97 -21.98
C PHE A 623 -9.70 10.43 -22.27
N PHE A 624 -9.54 11.73 -22.52
CA PHE A 624 -8.28 12.31 -22.99
C PHE A 624 -7.10 12.14 -22.02
N GLN A 625 -7.35 12.01 -20.71
CA GLN A 625 -6.29 11.81 -19.70
C GLN A 625 -5.89 10.35 -19.49
N LEU A 626 -6.49 9.39 -20.22
CA LEU A 626 -6.34 7.97 -19.92
C LEU A 626 -4.90 7.51 -20.13
N LYS A 627 -4.29 6.95 -19.08
CA LYS A 627 -2.91 6.41 -19.07
C LYS A 627 -2.87 4.89 -18.97
N TYR A 628 -3.85 4.28 -18.30
CA TYR A 628 -3.95 2.83 -18.14
C TYR A 628 -5.32 2.34 -18.60
N LEU A 629 -5.35 1.43 -19.56
CA LEU A 629 -6.56 0.75 -20.03
C LEU A 629 -6.37 -0.77 -19.97
N SER A 630 -7.22 -1.43 -19.20
CA SER A 630 -7.29 -2.89 -19.13
C SER A 630 -8.66 -3.39 -19.57
N LEU A 631 -8.65 -4.13 -20.68
CA LEU A 631 -9.79 -4.85 -21.26
C LEU A 631 -9.55 -6.36 -21.18
N ARG A 632 -8.67 -6.78 -20.28
CA ARG A 632 -8.19 -8.16 -20.19
C ARG A 632 -9.34 -9.11 -19.89
N LYS A 633 -9.35 -10.31 -20.49
CA LYS A 633 -10.41 -11.32 -20.29
C LYS A 633 -11.83 -10.81 -20.63
N THR A 634 -11.97 -9.96 -21.63
CA THR A 634 -13.27 -9.46 -22.11
C THR A 634 -13.60 -10.06 -23.47
N ASN A 635 -14.88 -10.02 -23.86
CA ASN A 635 -15.37 -10.55 -25.14
C ASN A 635 -15.17 -9.58 -26.33
N ILE A 636 -14.35 -8.54 -26.14
CA ILE A 636 -14.07 -7.54 -27.17
C ILE A 636 -13.24 -8.17 -28.29
N TYR A 637 -13.68 -7.97 -29.53
CA TYR A 637 -13.01 -8.48 -30.73
C TYR A 637 -12.41 -7.38 -31.62
N LYS A 638 -12.75 -6.11 -31.41
CA LYS A 638 -12.27 -5.00 -32.25
C LYS A 638 -12.08 -3.72 -31.45
N LEU A 639 -10.92 -3.09 -31.62
CA LEU A 639 -10.67 -1.75 -31.07
C LEU A 639 -11.25 -0.66 -31.98
N PRO A 640 -11.77 0.44 -31.41
CA PRO A 640 -12.39 1.52 -32.16
C PRO A 640 -11.38 2.30 -33.01
N ARG A 641 -11.83 2.83 -34.15
CA ARG A 641 -10.99 3.64 -35.06
C ARG A 641 -10.43 4.90 -34.40
N ARG A 642 -11.05 5.38 -33.32
CA ARG A 642 -10.64 6.58 -32.57
C ARG A 642 -9.65 6.31 -31.44
N LEU A 643 -9.09 5.09 -31.33
CA LEU A 643 -8.13 4.75 -30.27
C LEU A 643 -6.94 5.72 -30.19
N GLY A 644 -6.47 6.23 -31.34
CA GLY A 644 -5.42 7.23 -31.43
C GLY A 644 -5.68 8.56 -30.72
N ASN A 645 -6.94 8.83 -30.31
CA ASN A 645 -7.27 10.02 -29.51
C ASN A 645 -6.66 9.96 -28.10
N LEU A 646 -6.33 8.76 -27.61
CA LEU A 646 -5.76 8.53 -26.28
C LEU A 646 -4.25 8.82 -26.26
N LYS A 647 -3.86 10.07 -26.55
CA LYS A 647 -2.46 10.50 -26.68
C LYS A 647 -1.62 10.29 -25.40
N HIS A 648 -2.28 10.19 -24.25
CA HIS A 648 -1.65 9.97 -22.94
C HIS A 648 -1.54 8.49 -22.52
N LEU A 649 -2.04 7.57 -23.34
CA LEU A 649 -2.09 6.15 -22.99
C LEU A 649 -0.68 5.55 -22.88
N GLU A 650 -0.36 5.01 -21.70
CA GLU A 650 0.93 4.38 -21.40
C GLU A 650 0.82 2.85 -21.36
N THR A 651 -0.32 2.31 -20.94
CA THR A 651 -0.57 0.86 -20.86
C THR A 651 -1.88 0.49 -21.53
N LEU A 652 -1.81 -0.45 -22.48
CA LEU A 652 -2.96 -1.14 -23.05
C LEU A 652 -2.84 -2.64 -22.77
N ASP A 653 -3.74 -3.16 -21.94
CA ASP A 653 -3.84 -4.58 -21.62
C ASP A 653 -5.08 -5.20 -22.26
N ILE A 654 -4.88 -5.90 -23.37
CA ILE A 654 -5.91 -6.62 -24.13
C ILE A 654 -5.63 -8.13 -24.11
N ARG A 655 -4.90 -8.62 -23.11
CA ARG A 655 -4.64 -10.06 -22.95
C ARG A 655 -5.95 -10.81 -22.79
N ALA A 656 -5.99 -12.03 -23.31
CA ALA A 656 -7.19 -12.87 -23.26
C ALA A 656 -8.45 -12.18 -23.82
N THR A 657 -8.31 -11.44 -24.93
CA THR A 657 -9.43 -10.89 -25.71
C THR A 657 -9.45 -11.52 -27.10
N LEU A 658 -10.45 -11.20 -27.91
CA LEU A 658 -10.58 -11.66 -29.30
C LEU A 658 -9.99 -10.66 -30.31
N ILE A 659 -9.27 -9.63 -29.84
CA ILE A 659 -8.68 -8.58 -30.69
C ILE A 659 -7.49 -9.14 -31.48
N LYS A 660 -7.60 -9.08 -32.81
CA LYS A 660 -6.56 -9.57 -33.74
C LYS A 660 -5.72 -8.47 -34.38
N LYS A 661 -6.21 -7.23 -34.46
CA LYS A 661 -5.54 -6.12 -35.15
C LYS A 661 -5.65 -4.81 -34.37
N LEU A 662 -4.61 -3.99 -34.41
CA LEU A 662 -4.67 -2.60 -33.96
C LEU A 662 -5.26 -1.71 -35.06
N PRO A 663 -6.05 -0.68 -34.71
CA PRO A 663 -6.50 0.32 -35.68
C PRO A 663 -5.31 1.15 -36.16
N THR A 664 -5.35 1.66 -37.39
CA THR A 664 -4.29 2.49 -37.97
C THR A 664 -4.00 3.74 -37.13
N SER A 665 -5.02 4.31 -36.49
CA SER A 665 -4.88 5.45 -35.57
C SER A 665 -4.04 5.17 -34.31
N ALA A 666 -3.74 3.89 -34.00
CA ALA A 666 -2.84 3.54 -32.90
C ALA A 666 -1.43 4.11 -33.10
N ASN A 667 -1.07 4.52 -34.32
CA ASN A 667 0.17 5.23 -34.64
C ASN A 667 0.31 6.59 -33.91
N SER A 668 -0.77 7.14 -33.34
CA SER A 668 -0.76 8.39 -32.55
C SER A 668 -0.44 8.18 -31.06
N LEU A 669 -0.29 6.92 -30.61
CA LEU A 669 -0.07 6.57 -29.20
C LEU A 669 1.41 6.69 -28.79
N SER A 670 1.98 7.89 -28.88
CA SER A 670 3.41 8.13 -28.71
C SER A 670 3.96 7.90 -27.29
N ARG A 671 3.08 7.94 -26.27
CA ARG A 671 3.42 7.69 -24.85
C ARG A 671 3.28 6.23 -24.42
N MET A 672 2.92 5.32 -25.33
CA MET A 672 2.74 3.91 -25.03
C MET A 672 4.04 3.30 -24.49
N LYS A 673 3.97 2.66 -23.32
CA LYS A 673 5.07 1.93 -22.66
C LYS A 673 4.82 0.41 -22.64
N HIS A 674 3.56 0.00 -22.53
CA HIS A 674 3.19 -1.40 -22.36
C HIS A 674 2.03 -1.78 -23.26
N LEU A 675 2.31 -2.56 -24.30
CA LEU A 675 1.31 -3.22 -25.11
C LEU A 675 1.28 -4.70 -24.76
N LEU A 676 0.25 -5.12 -24.02
CA LEU A 676 0.12 -6.46 -23.49
C LEU A 676 -1.01 -7.18 -24.23
N VAL A 677 -0.64 -8.17 -25.04
CA VAL A 677 -1.57 -8.96 -25.85
C VAL A 677 -1.36 -10.45 -25.62
N GLY A 678 -2.22 -11.29 -26.21
CA GLY A 678 -2.13 -12.74 -26.12
C GLY A 678 -2.97 -13.38 -25.01
N HIS A 679 -3.31 -14.64 -25.21
CA HIS A 679 -3.99 -15.51 -24.24
C HIS A 679 -3.04 -16.65 -23.86
N LYS A 680 -2.87 -16.87 -22.55
CA LYS A 680 -2.09 -17.99 -22.03
C LYS A 680 -3.01 -19.01 -21.39
N GLU A 681 -2.96 -20.25 -21.87
CA GLU A 681 -3.63 -21.39 -21.25
C GLU A 681 -2.67 -22.12 -20.33
N GLN A 682 -3.19 -22.68 -19.23
CA GLN A 682 -2.42 -23.44 -18.27
C GLN A 682 -2.47 -24.91 -18.66
N LEU A 683 -1.32 -25.58 -18.76
CA LEU A 683 -1.25 -27.02 -19.05
C LEU A 683 -1.39 -27.87 -17.80
N THR A 684 -1.01 -27.33 -16.64
CA THR A 684 -0.94 -28.06 -15.38
C THR A 684 -1.95 -27.50 -14.36
N ARG A 685 -2.55 -28.36 -13.51
CA ARG A 685 -3.40 -27.93 -12.36
C ARG A 685 -2.69 -26.93 -11.44
N THR A 686 -1.35 -26.97 -11.38
CA THR A 686 -0.50 -26.04 -10.60
C THR A 686 -0.29 -24.68 -11.29
N GLY A 687 -0.66 -24.54 -12.56
CA GLY A 687 -0.46 -23.32 -13.35
C GLY A 687 0.99 -22.96 -13.67
N SER A 688 1.94 -23.87 -13.43
CA SER A 688 3.39 -23.65 -13.63
C SER A 688 3.77 -23.59 -15.11
N VAL A 689 3.13 -24.42 -15.96
CA VAL A 689 3.39 -24.44 -17.40
C VAL A 689 2.25 -23.71 -18.12
N LYS A 690 2.59 -22.66 -18.85
CA LYS A 690 1.63 -21.84 -19.62
C LYS A 690 2.05 -21.79 -21.07
N PHE A 691 1.18 -22.22 -21.98
CA PHE A 691 1.37 -22.07 -23.41
C PHE A 691 0.47 -20.94 -23.95
N LEU A 692 0.79 -20.46 -25.14
CA LEU A 692 0.11 -19.37 -25.79
C LEU A 692 -0.99 -19.97 -26.69
N LYS A 693 -2.24 -19.53 -26.55
CA LYS A 693 -3.30 -19.98 -27.44
C LYS A 693 -3.07 -19.38 -28.83
N HIS A 694 -2.88 -20.21 -29.84
CA HIS A 694 -2.53 -19.80 -31.21
C HIS A 694 -3.45 -18.69 -31.77
N CYS A 695 -4.76 -18.78 -31.50
CA CYS A 695 -5.77 -17.83 -32.00
C CYS A 695 -5.81 -16.45 -31.30
N SER A 696 -4.91 -16.17 -30.37
CA SER A 696 -4.96 -14.98 -29.50
C SER A 696 -3.91 -13.91 -29.82
N CYS A 697 -3.21 -14.07 -30.93
CA CYS A 697 -2.11 -13.18 -31.31
C CYS A 697 -2.59 -11.88 -31.96
N LEU A 698 -1.79 -10.82 -31.79
CA LEU A 698 -2.02 -9.52 -32.42
C LEU A 698 -1.16 -9.37 -33.67
N GLU A 699 -1.79 -9.13 -34.81
CA GLU A 699 -1.14 -8.72 -36.05
C GLU A 699 -0.91 -7.21 -36.03
N VAL A 700 0.35 -6.81 -36.21
CA VAL A 700 0.77 -5.41 -36.21
C VAL A 700 0.95 -4.93 -37.65
N ALA A 701 0.21 -3.89 -38.04
CA ALA A 701 0.40 -3.25 -39.32
C ALA A 701 1.69 -2.40 -39.35
N PRO A 702 2.40 -2.32 -40.50
CA PRO A 702 3.53 -1.41 -40.68
C PRO A 702 3.16 0.03 -40.32
N GLY A 703 4.10 0.77 -39.74
CA GLY A 703 3.99 2.17 -39.35
C GLY A 703 3.37 2.43 -37.98
N VAL A 704 2.71 1.43 -37.36
CA VAL A 704 2.05 1.61 -36.05
C VAL A 704 3.08 1.69 -34.92
N VAL A 705 4.02 0.74 -34.87
CA VAL A 705 4.95 0.59 -33.75
C VAL A 705 6.10 1.60 -33.83
N ARG A 706 6.48 2.03 -35.05
CA ARG A 706 7.47 3.10 -35.28
C ARG A 706 7.23 4.35 -34.43
N ASN A 707 5.96 4.72 -34.22
CA ASN A 707 5.59 5.94 -33.52
C ASN A 707 5.46 5.76 -31.99
N MET A 708 5.90 4.63 -31.43
CA MET A 708 5.87 4.33 -30.00
C MET A 708 7.29 4.26 -29.40
N PRO A 709 8.10 5.33 -29.43
CA PRO A 709 9.51 5.28 -29.00
C PRO A 709 9.69 4.99 -27.50
N SER A 710 8.62 5.15 -26.70
CA SER A 710 8.62 4.88 -25.26
C SER A 710 8.30 3.43 -24.90
N LEU A 711 8.08 2.55 -25.88
CA LEU A 711 7.62 1.19 -25.65
C LEU A 711 8.69 0.35 -24.93
N GLN A 712 8.34 -0.18 -23.76
CA GLN A 712 9.22 -1.01 -22.93
C GLN A 712 8.84 -2.49 -22.95
N SER A 713 7.57 -2.82 -23.17
CA SER A 713 7.08 -4.19 -23.19
C SER A 713 6.15 -4.39 -24.37
N LEU A 714 6.56 -5.29 -25.27
CA LEU A 714 5.78 -5.76 -26.40
C LEU A 714 5.74 -7.29 -26.34
N ALA A 715 4.59 -7.85 -25.98
CA ALA A 715 4.50 -9.28 -25.73
C ALA A 715 3.39 -9.91 -26.56
N HIS A 716 3.69 -11.02 -27.25
CA HIS A 716 2.77 -11.90 -27.97
C HIS A 716 2.23 -11.30 -29.28
N ILE A 717 3.11 -10.65 -30.03
CA ILE A 717 2.82 -10.19 -31.40
C ILE A 717 3.10 -11.29 -32.43
N VAL A 718 2.27 -11.33 -33.47
CA VAL A 718 2.51 -12.15 -34.66
C VAL A 718 3.15 -11.28 -35.74
N ILE A 719 4.23 -11.79 -36.33
CA ILE A 719 4.89 -11.19 -37.48
C ILE A 719 4.77 -12.17 -38.64
N LYS A 720 3.92 -11.84 -39.61
CA LYS A 720 3.78 -12.57 -40.88
C LYS A 720 4.66 -11.87 -41.91
N ASP A 721 5.83 -12.42 -42.24
CA ASP A 721 6.77 -11.99 -43.30
C ASP A 721 6.85 -10.49 -43.67
N HIS A 722 6.71 -9.60 -42.69
CA HIS A 722 6.75 -8.15 -42.91
C HIS A 722 8.11 -7.60 -42.43
N PRO A 723 9.12 -7.47 -43.31
CA PRO A 723 10.44 -6.96 -42.94
C PRO A 723 10.38 -5.54 -42.36
N LEU A 724 9.36 -4.75 -42.73
CA LEU A 724 9.16 -3.40 -42.21
C LEU A 724 8.84 -3.38 -40.70
N VAL A 725 7.95 -4.25 -40.22
CA VAL A 725 7.59 -4.32 -38.79
C VAL A 725 8.79 -4.73 -37.95
N LEU A 726 9.62 -5.64 -38.46
CA LEU A 726 10.87 -6.06 -37.80
C LEU A 726 11.85 -4.89 -37.67
N GLN A 727 12.05 -4.14 -38.76
CA GLN A 727 12.91 -2.96 -38.75
C GLN A 727 12.40 -1.90 -37.77
N GLU A 728 11.09 -1.68 -37.70
CA GLU A 728 10.46 -0.75 -36.75
C GLU A 728 10.68 -1.17 -35.30
N ILE A 729 10.54 -2.46 -34.99
CA ILE A 729 10.85 -2.99 -33.65
C ILE A 729 12.31 -2.70 -33.28
N GLY A 730 13.23 -2.84 -34.24
CA GLY A 730 14.65 -2.51 -34.05
C GLY A 730 14.93 -1.03 -33.74
N LEU A 731 13.98 -0.12 -33.96
CA LEU A 731 14.10 1.30 -33.59
C LEU A 731 13.69 1.58 -32.14
N LEU A 732 13.08 0.62 -31.44
CA LEU A 732 12.56 0.78 -30.07
C LEU A 732 13.64 0.65 -29.01
N GLN A 733 14.50 1.66 -28.88
CA GLN A 733 15.67 1.66 -27.98
C GLN A 733 15.33 1.53 -26.47
N LYS A 734 14.05 1.66 -26.09
CA LYS A 734 13.59 1.47 -24.70
C LYS A 734 12.96 0.10 -24.44
N LEU A 735 12.91 -0.77 -25.46
CA LEU A 735 12.26 -2.07 -25.37
C LEU A 735 13.06 -3.02 -24.48
N ARG A 736 12.46 -3.43 -23.37
CA ARG A 736 13.05 -4.34 -22.38
C ARG A 736 12.52 -5.77 -22.52
N LYS A 737 11.24 -5.92 -22.89
CA LYS A 737 10.59 -7.23 -23.01
C LYS A 737 9.99 -7.38 -24.39
N LEU A 738 10.47 -8.37 -25.13
CA LEU A 738 9.96 -8.72 -26.45
C LEU A 738 9.52 -10.18 -26.45
N LYS A 739 8.26 -10.43 -26.78
CA LYS A 739 7.77 -11.80 -27.06
C LYS A 739 7.14 -11.84 -28.44
N VAL A 740 7.71 -12.62 -29.33
CA VAL A 740 7.28 -12.74 -30.73
C VAL A 740 6.84 -14.16 -31.01
N LEU A 741 5.77 -14.28 -31.77
CA LEU A 741 5.35 -15.52 -32.39
C LEU A 741 5.59 -15.41 -33.90
N LEU A 742 6.37 -16.36 -34.43
CA LEU A 742 6.75 -16.46 -35.83
C LEU A 742 5.97 -17.62 -36.45
N HIS A 743 5.37 -17.36 -37.61
CA HIS A 743 4.77 -18.41 -38.44
C HIS A 743 5.80 -18.87 -39.46
N ASN A 744 5.93 -20.18 -39.61
CA ASN A 744 6.75 -20.85 -40.62
C ASN A 744 8.28 -20.77 -40.39
N VAL A 745 9.01 -21.81 -40.81
CA VAL A 745 10.46 -21.96 -40.59
C VAL A 745 11.26 -21.07 -41.56
N ASP A 746 10.70 -20.80 -42.76
CA ASP A 746 11.28 -19.98 -43.84
C ASP A 746 11.24 -18.45 -43.57
N PHE A 747 11.07 -18.06 -42.31
CA PHE A 747 11.06 -16.68 -41.88
C PHE A 747 12.40 -15.97 -42.18
N ASN A 748 12.35 -14.67 -42.48
CA ASN A 748 13.56 -13.85 -42.73
C ASN A 748 14.36 -13.57 -41.43
N TRP A 749 15.05 -14.60 -40.94
CA TRP A 749 15.88 -14.56 -39.73
C TRP A 749 16.97 -13.49 -39.80
N LYS A 750 17.53 -13.22 -40.98
CA LYS A 750 18.59 -12.20 -41.15
C LYS A 750 18.08 -10.81 -40.80
N ALA A 751 16.90 -10.43 -41.27
CA ALA A 751 16.28 -9.14 -40.95
C ALA A 751 15.89 -9.03 -39.46
N PHE A 752 15.38 -10.12 -38.88
CA PHE A 752 15.01 -10.15 -37.47
C PHE A 752 16.23 -10.07 -36.54
N VAL A 753 17.27 -10.88 -36.78
CA VAL A 753 18.54 -10.82 -36.04
C VAL A 753 19.20 -9.44 -36.18
N GLY A 754 19.16 -8.85 -37.38
CA GLY A 754 19.63 -7.47 -37.60
C GLY A 754 18.87 -6.44 -36.75
N SER A 755 17.57 -6.64 -36.54
CA SER A 755 16.74 -5.78 -35.68
C SER A 755 16.99 -6.03 -34.20
N LEU A 756 17.17 -7.28 -33.78
CA LEU A 756 17.53 -7.66 -32.41
C LEU A 756 18.91 -7.12 -32.02
N ARG A 757 19.89 -7.09 -32.96
CA ARG A 757 21.21 -6.50 -32.71
C ARG A 757 21.12 -5.02 -32.34
N LYS A 758 20.18 -4.27 -32.93
CA LYS A 758 19.91 -2.86 -32.56
C LYS A 758 19.28 -2.71 -31.17
N LEU A 759 18.74 -3.77 -30.60
CA LEU A 759 18.09 -3.81 -29.28
C LEU A 759 18.96 -4.49 -28.20
N ALA A 760 20.17 -4.91 -28.53
CA ALA A 760 21.02 -5.71 -27.65
C ALA A 760 21.33 -5.01 -26.32
N SER A 761 21.41 -3.68 -26.31
CA SER A 761 21.68 -2.87 -25.11
C SER A 761 20.45 -2.63 -24.25
N SER A 762 19.23 -2.78 -24.79
CA SER A 762 17.99 -2.44 -24.09
C SER A 762 17.18 -3.66 -23.62
N LEU A 763 17.29 -4.78 -24.33
CA LEU A 763 16.43 -5.95 -24.15
C LEU A 763 16.89 -6.82 -22.96
N SER A 764 16.01 -7.03 -21.98
CA SER A 764 16.27 -7.88 -20.81
C SER A 764 15.50 -9.20 -20.81
N SER A 765 14.50 -9.35 -21.68
CA SER A 765 13.76 -10.60 -21.84
C SER A 765 13.30 -10.76 -23.28
N LEU A 766 13.73 -11.85 -23.91
CA LEU A 766 13.32 -12.28 -25.24
C LEU A 766 12.62 -13.64 -25.13
N SER A 767 11.49 -13.79 -25.82
CA SER A 767 10.77 -15.06 -25.95
C SER A 767 10.36 -15.20 -27.40
N ILE A 768 10.88 -16.22 -28.08
CA ILE A 768 10.53 -16.51 -29.47
C ILE A 768 9.75 -17.82 -29.46
N HIS A 769 8.55 -17.79 -30.02
CA HIS A 769 7.75 -18.98 -30.27
C HIS A 769 7.64 -19.15 -31.77
N ILE A 770 7.99 -20.33 -32.27
CA ILE A 770 7.81 -20.69 -33.68
C ILE A 770 6.61 -21.62 -33.71
N VAL A 771 5.66 -21.34 -34.59
CA VAL A 771 4.51 -22.22 -34.84
C VAL A 771 4.62 -22.73 -36.27
N ASP A 772 4.68 -24.05 -36.39
CA ASP A 772 4.59 -24.75 -37.66
C ASP A 772 3.10 -24.97 -38.00
N GLU A 773 2.72 -24.83 -39.26
CA GLU A 773 1.31 -24.97 -39.69
C GLU A 773 0.84 -26.44 -39.66
N ASN A 774 1.75 -27.39 -39.42
CA ASN A 774 1.48 -28.83 -39.37
C ASN A 774 1.14 -29.41 -37.97
N GLU A 775 1.04 -28.58 -36.91
CA GLU A 775 0.69 -29.02 -35.53
C GLU A 775 -0.52 -28.30 -34.91
#